data_AF-A0A534J4I2-F1
#
_entry.id   AF-A0A534J4I2-F1
#
_cell.length_a   1.000
_cell.length_b   1.000
_cell.length_c   1.000
_cell.angle_alpha   90.00
_cell.angle_beta   90.00
_cell.angle_gamma   90.00
#
_symmetry.space_group_name_H-M   'P 1'
#
loop_
_entity.id
_entity.type
_entity.pdbx_description
1 polymer ?
#
loop_
_entity_poly.entity_id
_entity_poly.type
_entity_poly.pdbx_seq_one_letter_code
_entity_poly.pdbx_strand_id
1 'polypeptide(L)'
;MTASPATPPGDLKRIPSGVPGFDAMIQGGFPVGASILVQGPSGKEKDGFLVQFVAEGLRRGGAALVVLTSLPRARFQDALRAADANPDRALEERRLRFVEWAAGSDEGGPPAEADGGTFRASGGLPNATIAISQAIEALPAGLERRAALEILSPALLTADRATVAGFTRAMRRILERFGFTSLFALDNSHEASVASSFHRAVDGVVEIERGREGNEVVRRIAVLSLKGTEADRGPVRLAMRADGLIRAVGAAFDDTSVRRTGSPDLSDLDSEPSGQGSTESRLAPPPKPPERPKGDDPIARRLAVANERLLLDPNDTDALFVKAASSARRGRRQDLLTAISTLDTLAQVDESYPGLWRLKAKIYGGLGEREKAEECQVRAAEMDHLKEAAGKRSAKSRPVRDGLDEEPSVESVEELPARGRAPPRRGDHAVEPTVSAPGVSAERRGITNGLSAKSLRGGIGQTNGLTNGVAALRRGLTNGLTNGNGFTNGLGAGRFRREVAATKWKLYVIPLLSVAMLMLPLLGSSGTATDRYPIRIDGNVGDWNPAAIAAEVQSVGPNPDVDIVRFGIADNVDYLAFFLEVNGAALRGGDLPPTVDVFRVFLDTDRSSSTGYRVDGLGADRMLQVSGWHGAVNTSTLFEWDTNRDAFDWRGWTKGT
;
A
#
# COMPACT_ATOMS: atom_id res chain seq x y z
N MET A 1 -13.74 -35.17 -38.76
CA MET A 1 -13.35 -35.77 -37.46
C MET A 1 -13.63 -34.75 -36.38
N THR A 2 -14.48 -35.06 -35.41
CA THR A 2 -14.71 -34.23 -34.22
C THR A 2 -13.57 -34.45 -33.24
N ALA A 3 -12.87 -33.39 -32.83
CA ALA A 3 -11.91 -33.49 -31.73
C ALA A 3 -12.67 -33.84 -30.45
N SER A 4 -12.23 -34.89 -29.74
CA SER A 4 -12.74 -35.16 -28.39
C SER A 4 -12.33 -33.99 -27.48
N PRO A 5 -13.23 -33.45 -26.64
CA PRO A 5 -12.82 -32.50 -25.61
C PRO A 5 -11.74 -33.15 -24.73
N ALA A 6 -10.71 -32.37 -24.41
CA ALA A 6 -9.66 -32.85 -23.51
C ALA A 6 -10.25 -33.05 -22.10
N THR A 7 -9.84 -34.12 -21.43
CA THR A 7 -10.18 -34.30 -20.01
C THR A 7 -9.53 -33.16 -19.20
N PRO A 8 -10.30 -32.36 -18.45
CA PRO A 8 -9.73 -31.22 -17.72
C PRO A 8 -8.77 -31.69 -16.63
N PRO A 9 -7.77 -30.87 -16.24
CA PRO A 9 -6.85 -31.19 -15.16
C PRO A 9 -7.61 -31.39 -13.84
N GLY A 10 -7.43 -32.57 -13.24
CA GLY A 10 -8.26 -33.05 -12.14
C GLY A 10 -8.04 -32.40 -10.75
N ASP A 11 -8.89 -32.81 -9.82
CA ASP A 11 -8.75 -32.71 -8.35
C ASP A 11 -8.75 -31.31 -7.69
N LEU A 12 -9.27 -30.28 -8.36
CA LEU A 12 -9.78 -29.10 -7.65
C LEU A 12 -11.18 -29.38 -7.07
N LYS A 13 -11.28 -29.51 -5.74
CA LYS A 13 -12.58 -29.58 -5.04
C LYS A 13 -13.38 -28.29 -5.29
N ARG A 14 -14.61 -28.43 -5.78
CA ARG A 14 -15.54 -27.31 -6.07
C ARG A 14 -16.71 -27.26 -5.08
N ILE A 15 -17.34 -26.09 -4.94
CA ILE A 15 -18.60 -25.89 -4.22
C ILE A 15 -19.65 -25.21 -5.13
N PRO A 16 -20.94 -25.58 -5.05
CA PRO A 16 -21.98 -24.97 -5.87
C PRO A 16 -22.17 -23.48 -5.58
N SER A 17 -22.37 -22.67 -6.61
CA SER A 17 -22.63 -21.23 -6.52
C SER A 17 -23.97 -20.88 -5.89
N GLY A 18 -24.93 -21.82 -5.88
CA GLY A 18 -26.32 -21.57 -5.47
C GLY A 18 -27.18 -20.86 -6.51
N VAL A 19 -26.62 -20.50 -7.67
CA VAL A 19 -27.34 -19.86 -8.78
C VAL A 19 -27.72 -20.93 -9.81
N PRO A 20 -29.01 -21.28 -9.97
CA PRO A 20 -29.42 -22.33 -10.89
C PRO A 20 -28.94 -22.06 -12.31
N GLY A 21 -28.37 -23.09 -12.94
CA GLY A 21 -27.77 -23.03 -14.29
C GLY A 21 -26.34 -22.47 -14.35
N PHE A 22 -25.87 -21.72 -13.35
CA PHE A 22 -24.56 -21.04 -13.40
C PHE A 22 -23.39 -22.01 -13.19
N ASP A 23 -23.53 -23.02 -12.33
CA ASP A 23 -22.45 -24.00 -12.06
C ASP A 23 -21.99 -24.75 -13.32
N ALA A 24 -22.87 -24.89 -14.32
CA ALA A 24 -22.53 -25.46 -15.62
C ALA A 24 -21.61 -24.57 -16.48
N MET A 25 -21.42 -23.29 -16.13
CA MET A 25 -20.43 -22.39 -16.74
C MET A 25 -19.05 -22.51 -16.10
N ILE A 26 -18.95 -23.08 -14.89
CA ILE A 26 -17.73 -23.15 -14.08
C ILE A 26 -17.39 -24.58 -13.64
N GLN A 27 -17.56 -25.54 -14.57
CA GLN A 27 -17.20 -26.96 -14.38
C GLN A 27 -17.78 -27.59 -13.08
N GLY A 28 -19.00 -27.19 -12.68
CA GLY A 28 -19.71 -27.74 -11.52
C GLY A 28 -19.59 -26.94 -10.21
N GLY A 29 -18.88 -25.80 -10.21
CA GLY A 29 -18.87 -24.88 -9.06
C GLY A 29 -17.56 -24.10 -8.88
N PHE A 30 -17.52 -23.21 -7.90
CA PHE A 30 -16.31 -22.45 -7.57
C PHE A 30 -15.26 -23.33 -6.90
N PRO A 31 -13.96 -23.25 -7.25
CA PRO A 31 -12.90 -23.93 -6.50
C PRO A 31 -12.89 -23.52 -5.02
N VAL A 32 -12.72 -24.48 -4.11
CA VAL A 32 -12.65 -24.22 -2.67
C VAL A 32 -11.47 -23.30 -2.34
N GLY A 33 -11.74 -22.24 -1.56
CA GLY A 33 -10.75 -21.25 -1.13
C GLY A 33 -10.51 -20.12 -2.11
N ALA A 34 -11.11 -20.16 -3.30
CA ALA A 34 -11.02 -19.07 -4.28
C ALA A 34 -11.71 -17.80 -3.76
N SER A 35 -11.11 -16.65 -4.03
CA SER A 35 -11.80 -15.34 -3.97
C SER A 35 -12.24 -14.94 -5.37
N ILE A 36 -13.51 -14.58 -5.54
CA ILE A 36 -14.10 -14.21 -6.84
C ILE A 36 -14.66 -12.79 -6.75
N LEU A 37 -14.40 -11.97 -7.78
CA LEU A 37 -15.05 -10.68 -7.98
C LEU A 37 -16.34 -10.89 -8.77
N VAL A 38 -17.48 -10.41 -8.26
CA VAL A 38 -18.75 -10.32 -8.99
C VAL A 38 -18.95 -8.86 -9.35
N GLN A 39 -18.67 -8.51 -10.61
CA GLN A 39 -18.82 -7.14 -11.12
C GLN A 39 -20.07 -6.99 -11.99
N GLY A 40 -20.61 -5.77 -12.09
CA GLY A 40 -21.76 -5.45 -12.92
C GLY A 40 -22.42 -4.15 -12.51
N PRO A 41 -23.48 -3.69 -13.19
CA PRO A 41 -24.08 -2.38 -12.94
C PRO A 41 -24.74 -2.30 -11.56
N SER A 42 -24.87 -1.08 -11.05
CA SER A 42 -25.56 -0.79 -9.79
C SER A 42 -26.98 -1.37 -9.80
N GLY A 43 -27.33 -2.12 -8.75
CA GLY A 43 -28.61 -2.81 -8.62
C GLY A 43 -28.50 -4.23 -8.05
N LYS A 44 -29.67 -4.88 -7.94
CA LYS A 44 -29.90 -6.11 -7.15
C LYS A 44 -29.24 -7.37 -7.70
N GLU A 45 -28.73 -7.36 -8.93
CA GLU A 45 -28.22 -8.56 -9.60
C GLU A 45 -27.01 -9.17 -8.88
N LYS A 46 -26.15 -8.32 -8.30
CA LYS A 46 -25.04 -8.77 -7.45
C LYS A 46 -25.53 -9.27 -6.09
N ASP A 47 -26.46 -8.56 -5.46
CA ASP A 47 -27.06 -8.94 -4.18
C ASP A 47 -27.69 -10.34 -4.25
N GLY A 48 -28.46 -10.62 -5.31
CA GLY A 48 -29.08 -11.93 -5.54
C GLY A 48 -28.05 -13.05 -5.65
N PHE A 49 -26.91 -12.79 -6.31
CA PHE A 49 -25.78 -13.74 -6.36
C PHE A 49 -25.18 -13.97 -4.96
N LEU A 50 -24.85 -12.90 -4.23
CA LEU A 50 -24.29 -12.99 -2.88
C LEU A 50 -25.21 -13.77 -1.92
N VAL A 51 -26.51 -13.47 -1.95
CA VAL A 51 -27.55 -14.14 -1.16
C VAL A 51 -27.61 -15.63 -1.49
N GLN A 52 -27.70 -16.01 -2.77
CA GLN A 52 -27.82 -17.41 -3.17
C GLN A 52 -26.57 -18.22 -2.85
N PHE A 53 -25.39 -17.63 -2.99
CA PHE A 53 -24.12 -18.25 -2.60
C PHE A 53 -24.05 -18.53 -1.09
N VAL A 54 -24.52 -17.61 -0.25
CA VAL A 54 -24.61 -17.79 1.20
C VAL A 54 -25.69 -18.82 1.56
N ALA A 55 -26.88 -18.72 0.97
CA ALA A 55 -28.02 -19.61 1.22
C ALA A 55 -27.68 -21.08 0.91
N GLU A 56 -27.00 -21.35 -0.20
CA GLU A 56 -26.55 -22.68 -0.60
C GLU A 56 -25.58 -23.28 0.43
N GLY A 57 -24.64 -22.49 0.96
CA GLY A 57 -23.74 -22.93 2.03
C GLY A 57 -24.46 -23.19 3.35
N LEU A 58 -25.39 -22.32 3.74
CA LEU A 58 -26.18 -22.48 4.96
C LEU A 58 -27.13 -23.69 4.89
N ARG A 59 -27.75 -23.97 3.73
CA ARG A 59 -28.54 -25.20 3.50
C ARG A 59 -27.69 -26.48 3.55
N ARG A 60 -26.40 -26.41 3.20
CA ARG A 60 -25.44 -27.54 3.27
C ARG A 60 -24.82 -27.80 4.64
N GLY A 61 -25.23 -27.08 5.69
CA GLY A 61 -24.61 -27.19 7.02
C GLY A 61 -23.33 -26.36 7.19
N GLY A 62 -22.91 -25.62 6.16
CA GLY A 62 -21.74 -24.74 6.20
C GLY A 62 -21.94 -23.48 7.07
N ALA A 63 -20.89 -22.67 7.15
CA ALA A 63 -20.84 -21.39 7.84
C ALA A 63 -20.62 -20.22 6.84
N ALA A 64 -21.12 -19.04 7.18
CA ALA A 64 -21.09 -17.87 6.32
C ALA A 64 -20.72 -16.57 7.07
N LEU A 65 -19.87 -15.78 6.42
CA LEU A 65 -19.60 -14.38 6.74
C LEU A 65 -20.29 -13.49 5.69
N VAL A 66 -20.99 -12.45 6.12
CA VAL A 66 -21.60 -11.47 5.21
C VAL A 66 -21.18 -10.06 5.64
N VAL A 67 -20.44 -9.36 4.79
CA VAL A 67 -20.04 -7.96 4.98
C VAL A 67 -20.97 -7.08 4.16
N LEU A 68 -21.63 -6.13 4.81
CA LEU A 68 -22.62 -5.21 4.24
C LEU A 68 -22.22 -3.77 4.55
N THR A 69 -22.48 -2.86 3.61
CA THR A 69 -22.18 -1.43 3.74
C THR A 69 -23.37 -0.58 3.28
N SER A 70 -23.90 -0.88 2.11
CA SER A 70 -25.04 -0.18 1.48
C SER A 70 -26.36 -0.92 1.67
N LEU A 71 -26.32 -2.25 1.77
CA LEU A 71 -27.50 -3.12 1.82
C LEU A 71 -27.93 -3.42 3.27
N PRO A 72 -29.12 -2.99 3.74
CA PRO A 72 -29.56 -3.25 5.12
C PRO A 72 -29.68 -4.74 5.44
N ARG A 73 -29.10 -5.18 6.57
CA ARG A 73 -29.07 -6.59 7.03
C ARG A 73 -30.42 -7.31 6.94
N ALA A 74 -31.51 -6.64 7.35
CA ALA A 74 -32.85 -7.20 7.27
C ALA A 74 -33.22 -7.67 5.85
N ARG A 75 -32.91 -6.88 4.81
CA ARG A 75 -33.16 -7.26 3.41
C ARG A 75 -32.32 -8.45 2.97
N PHE A 76 -31.08 -8.57 3.44
CA PHE A 76 -30.25 -9.75 3.18
C PHE A 76 -30.83 -11.00 3.88
N GLN A 77 -31.32 -10.86 5.12
CA GLN A 77 -32.00 -11.95 5.84
C GLN A 77 -33.31 -12.36 5.13
N ASP A 78 -34.13 -11.42 4.66
CA ASP A 78 -35.35 -11.72 3.91
C ASP A 78 -35.07 -12.40 2.57
N ALA A 79 -34.01 -11.97 1.87
CA ALA A 79 -33.57 -12.62 0.63
C ALA A 79 -32.99 -14.03 0.89
N LEU A 80 -32.32 -14.27 2.03
CA LEU A 80 -31.91 -15.61 2.46
C LEU A 80 -33.13 -16.51 2.72
N ARG A 81 -34.18 -15.98 3.36
CA ARG A 81 -35.45 -16.70 3.58
C ARG A 81 -36.14 -17.05 2.25
N ALA A 82 -36.10 -16.15 1.27
CA ALA A 82 -36.59 -16.42 -0.09
C ALA A 82 -35.75 -17.49 -0.83
N ALA A 83 -34.47 -17.62 -0.50
CA ALA A 83 -33.54 -18.64 -1.04
C ALA A 83 -33.54 -19.98 -0.25
N ASP A 84 -34.63 -20.26 0.47
CA ASP A 84 -34.88 -21.44 1.32
C ASP A 84 -33.85 -21.64 2.46
N ALA A 85 -33.10 -20.61 2.85
CA ALA A 85 -32.21 -20.63 4.00
C ALA A 85 -32.87 -19.99 5.24
N ASN A 86 -32.61 -20.57 6.42
CA ASN A 86 -33.05 -20.00 7.70
C ASN A 86 -31.89 -19.19 8.33
N PRO A 87 -31.86 -17.85 8.19
CA PRO A 87 -30.77 -17.03 8.72
C PRO A 87 -30.79 -16.95 10.25
N ASP A 88 -31.97 -17.04 10.86
CA ASP A 88 -32.17 -16.86 12.29
C ASP A 88 -31.58 -18.04 13.07
N ARG A 89 -31.94 -19.27 12.66
CA ARG A 89 -31.30 -20.51 13.14
C ARG A 89 -29.79 -20.52 12.86
N ALA A 90 -29.34 -19.98 11.72
CA ALA A 90 -27.91 -19.91 11.41
C ALA A 90 -27.14 -18.93 12.32
N LEU A 91 -27.78 -17.85 12.78
CA LEU A 91 -27.19 -16.92 13.76
C LEU A 91 -27.08 -17.57 15.15
N GLU A 92 -28.13 -18.28 15.58
CA GLU A 92 -28.21 -19.06 16.83
C GLU A 92 -27.16 -20.18 16.88
N GLU A 93 -27.09 -21.02 15.85
CA GLU A 93 -26.08 -22.08 15.68
C GLU A 93 -24.65 -21.54 15.48
N ARG A 94 -24.46 -20.21 15.53
CA ARG A 94 -23.19 -19.49 15.31
C ARG A 94 -22.58 -19.71 13.92
N ARG A 95 -23.37 -20.17 12.96
CA ARG A 95 -22.96 -20.48 11.58
C ARG A 95 -23.08 -19.28 10.63
N LEU A 96 -23.83 -18.24 10.97
CA LEU A 96 -23.90 -16.98 10.22
C LEU A 96 -23.35 -15.83 11.07
N ARG A 97 -22.53 -14.96 10.47
CA ARG A 97 -22.10 -13.68 11.03
C ARG A 97 -22.21 -12.56 10.02
N PHE A 98 -22.66 -11.40 10.50
CA PHE A 98 -22.71 -10.16 9.74
C PHE A 98 -21.60 -9.20 10.18
N VAL A 99 -21.05 -8.46 9.24
CA VAL A 99 -20.30 -7.22 9.49
C VAL A 99 -21.09 -6.09 8.84
N GLU A 100 -21.38 -5.04 9.60
CA GLU A 100 -22.01 -3.80 9.11
C GLU A 100 -20.98 -2.67 9.21
N TRP A 101 -20.52 -2.17 8.07
CA TRP A 101 -19.55 -1.07 8.02
C TRP A 101 -20.23 0.25 7.66
N ALA A 102 -19.98 1.28 8.44
CA ALA A 102 -20.34 2.66 8.13
C ALA A 102 -19.11 3.39 7.55
N ALA A 103 -19.04 3.42 6.22
CA ALA A 103 -17.98 4.11 5.49
C ALA A 103 -18.11 5.64 5.66
N GLY A 104 -17.02 6.32 6.00
CA GLY A 104 -16.95 7.80 6.02
C GLY A 104 -17.56 8.50 7.24
N SER A 105 -17.96 7.77 8.29
CA SER A 105 -18.38 8.34 9.58
C SER A 105 -17.19 8.77 10.44
N ASP A 106 -17.33 9.84 11.23
CA ASP A 106 -16.31 10.32 12.19
C ASP A 106 -15.81 9.21 13.13
N GLU A 107 -14.51 9.25 13.47
CA GLU A 107 -13.80 8.21 14.24
C GLU A 107 -14.12 8.19 15.76
N GLY A 108 -15.26 8.75 16.18
CA GLY A 108 -15.66 8.85 17.60
C GLY A 108 -16.20 7.56 18.24
N GLY A 109 -16.33 6.48 17.47
CA GLY A 109 -16.84 5.17 17.93
C GLY A 109 -15.75 4.14 18.24
N PRO A 110 -16.08 3.04 18.94
CA PRO A 110 -15.15 1.91 19.11
C PRO A 110 -14.78 1.30 17.74
N PRO A 111 -13.53 0.83 17.53
CA PRO A 111 -13.08 0.31 16.22
C PRO A 111 -13.91 -0.86 15.69
N ALA A 112 -14.49 -1.65 16.59
CA ALA A 112 -15.58 -2.58 16.29
C ALA A 112 -16.47 -2.78 17.53
N GLU A 113 -17.78 -2.89 17.33
CA GLU A 113 -18.77 -3.24 18.37
C GLU A 113 -19.50 -4.54 18.01
N ALA A 114 -19.70 -5.44 18.97
CA ALA A 114 -20.31 -6.76 18.73
C ALA A 114 -21.73 -6.86 19.33
N ASP A 115 -22.72 -6.99 18.45
CA ASP A 115 -24.15 -7.15 18.76
C ASP A 115 -24.61 -8.56 18.33
N GLY A 116 -24.44 -9.52 19.24
CA GLY A 116 -24.84 -10.92 19.08
C GLY A 116 -24.14 -11.64 17.93
N GLY A 117 -24.77 -11.65 16.75
CA GLY A 117 -24.22 -12.21 15.51
C GLY A 117 -23.67 -11.17 14.52
N THR A 118 -23.65 -9.89 14.91
CA THR A 118 -23.28 -8.73 14.08
C THR A 118 -22.04 -8.04 14.65
N PHE A 119 -21.11 -7.64 13.79
CA PHE A 119 -19.98 -6.78 14.15
C PHE A 119 -20.10 -5.45 13.39
N ARG A 120 -20.17 -4.35 14.12
CA ARG A 120 -20.32 -2.99 13.57
C ARG A 120 -18.95 -2.33 13.52
N ALA A 121 -18.63 -1.64 12.42
CA ALA A 121 -17.43 -0.82 12.29
C ALA A 121 -17.75 0.54 11.69
N SER A 122 -17.00 1.57 12.08
CA SER A 122 -17.16 2.96 11.62
C SER A 122 -15.83 3.52 11.13
N GLY A 123 -15.86 4.47 10.19
CA GLY A 123 -14.66 5.14 9.67
C GLY A 123 -13.91 4.29 8.64
N GLY A 124 -12.58 4.25 8.71
CA GLY A 124 -11.73 3.67 7.66
C GLY A 124 -11.71 2.12 7.54
N LEU A 125 -11.17 1.64 6.42
CA LEU A 125 -10.96 0.21 6.13
C LEU A 125 -10.17 -0.60 7.20
N PRO A 126 -9.27 -0.02 8.01
CA PRO A 126 -8.68 -0.74 9.15
C PRO A 126 -9.72 -1.21 10.18
N ASN A 127 -10.76 -0.41 10.44
CA ASN A 127 -11.82 -0.76 11.38
C ASN A 127 -12.73 -1.86 10.81
N ALA A 128 -13.07 -1.77 9.52
CA ALA A 128 -13.72 -2.87 8.79
C ALA A 128 -12.89 -4.18 8.84
N THR A 129 -11.56 -4.08 8.72
CA THR A 129 -10.64 -5.23 8.85
C THR A 129 -10.67 -5.87 10.25
N ILE A 130 -10.78 -5.06 11.31
CA ILE A 130 -10.90 -5.54 12.69
C ILE A 130 -12.25 -6.28 12.87
N ALA A 131 -13.37 -5.68 12.47
CA ALA A 131 -14.69 -6.31 12.57
C ALA A 131 -14.80 -7.61 11.74
N ILE A 132 -14.23 -7.64 10.53
CA ILE A 132 -14.12 -8.86 9.70
C ILE A 132 -13.32 -9.95 10.43
N SER A 133 -12.21 -9.59 11.06
CA SER A 133 -11.37 -10.56 11.79
C SER A 133 -12.11 -11.15 13.01
N GLN A 134 -12.75 -10.31 13.81
CA GLN A 134 -13.59 -10.73 14.94
C GLN A 134 -14.76 -11.62 14.49
N ALA A 135 -15.41 -11.28 13.37
CA ALA A 135 -16.50 -12.08 12.80
C ALA A 135 -16.03 -13.46 12.31
N ILE A 136 -14.81 -13.55 11.77
CA ILE A 136 -14.19 -14.83 11.37
C ILE A 136 -13.84 -15.71 12.58
N GLU A 137 -13.34 -15.11 13.66
CA GLU A 137 -13.03 -15.79 14.92
C GLU A 137 -14.30 -16.27 15.64
N ALA A 138 -15.41 -15.55 15.49
CA ALA A 138 -16.72 -15.90 16.05
C ALA A 138 -17.52 -16.97 15.27
N LEU A 139 -16.94 -17.56 14.21
CA LEU A 139 -17.50 -18.66 13.41
C LEU A 139 -16.83 -20.01 13.75
N PRO A 140 -17.57 -21.13 13.82
CA PRO A 140 -17.01 -22.45 14.10
C PRO A 140 -15.98 -22.90 13.06
N ALA A 141 -14.99 -23.67 13.50
CA ALA A 141 -14.00 -24.31 12.65
C ALA A 141 -14.55 -25.64 12.05
N GLY A 142 -13.90 -26.15 11.01
CA GLY A 142 -14.20 -27.47 10.42
C GLY A 142 -15.41 -27.55 9.48
N LEU A 143 -16.25 -26.51 9.40
CA LEU A 143 -17.34 -26.43 8.42
C LEU A 143 -16.86 -25.86 7.07
N GLU A 144 -17.60 -26.13 5.99
CA GLU A 144 -17.47 -25.36 4.74
C GLU A 144 -17.73 -23.87 5.05
N ARG A 145 -16.82 -22.99 4.63
CA ARG A 145 -16.89 -21.55 4.93
C ARG A 145 -17.08 -20.73 3.66
N ARG A 146 -18.09 -19.88 3.66
CA ARG A 146 -18.43 -18.94 2.56
C ARG A 146 -18.36 -17.50 3.03
N ALA A 147 -17.93 -16.58 2.18
CA ALA A 147 -18.00 -15.15 2.47
C ALA A 147 -18.65 -14.37 1.31
N ALA A 148 -19.48 -13.38 1.65
CA ALA A 148 -20.05 -12.42 0.72
C ALA A 148 -19.70 -11.01 1.20
N LEU A 149 -19.11 -10.18 0.33
CA LEU A 149 -18.59 -8.86 0.70
C LEU A 149 -19.13 -7.76 -0.22
N GLU A 150 -20.15 -7.05 0.24
CA GLU A 150 -20.64 -5.79 -0.33
C GLU A 150 -19.89 -4.63 0.35
N ILE A 151 -18.70 -4.31 -0.18
CA ILE A 151 -17.79 -3.34 0.43
C ILE A 151 -16.92 -2.56 -0.58
N LEU A 152 -16.59 -3.11 -1.75
CA LEU A 152 -15.56 -2.51 -2.62
C LEU A 152 -15.99 -1.18 -3.24
N SER A 153 -17.24 -1.04 -3.71
CA SER A 153 -17.70 0.22 -4.29
C SER A 153 -17.88 1.34 -3.25
N PRO A 154 -18.47 1.10 -2.07
CA PRO A 154 -18.44 2.08 -0.97
C PRO A 154 -17.02 2.44 -0.49
N ALA A 155 -16.09 1.48 -0.48
CA ALA A 155 -14.69 1.75 -0.15
C ALA A 155 -14.03 2.72 -1.13
N LEU A 156 -14.34 2.61 -2.43
CA LEU A 156 -13.85 3.53 -3.47
C LEU A 156 -14.45 4.96 -3.37
N LEU A 157 -15.49 5.18 -2.55
CA LEU A 157 -16.00 6.52 -2.23
C LEU A 157 -15.25 7.18 -1.06
N THR A 158 -14.46 6.42 -0.29
CA THR A 158 -13.86 6.87 0.99
C THR A 158 -12.35 6.66 1.07
N ALA A 159 -11.75 5.92 0.13
CA ALA A 159 -10.32 5.64 0.07
C ALA A 159 -9.84 5.53 -1.38
N ASP A 160 -8.55 5.78 -1.61
CA ASP A 160 -7.96 5.71 -2.94
C ASP A 160 -7.92 4.28 -3.52
N ARG A 161 -7.80 4.19 -4.84
CA ARG A 161 -7.81 2.95 -5.61
C ARG A 161 -6.74 1.94 -5.17
N ALA A 162 -5.53 2.40 -4.84
CA ALA A 162 -4.43 1.53 -4.41
C ALA A 162 -4.65 1.02 -2.98
N THR A 163 -5.22 1.83 -2.09
CA THR A 163 -5.64 1.42 -0.74
C THR A 163 -6.76 0.37 -0.81
N VAL A 164 -7.82 0.57 -1.61
CA VAL A 164 -8.91 -0.43 -1.73
C VAL A 164 -8.41 -1.73 -2.41
N ALA A 165 -7.53 -1.65 -3.42
CA ALA A 165 -6.89 -2.83 -4.00
C ALA A 165 -5.90 -3.51 -3.02
N GLY A 166 -5.27 -2.76 -2.12
CA GLY A 166 -4.45 -3.27 -1.01
C GLY A 166 -5.30 -4.04 0.01
N PHE A 167 -6.41 -3.45 0.44
CA PHE A 167 -7.42 -4.08 1.30
C PHE A 167 -7.97 -5.36 0.67
N THR A 168 -8.36 -5.33 -0.61
CA THR A 168 -8.89 -6.52 -1.32
C THR A 168 -7.89 -7.68 -1.32
N ARG A 169 -6.62 -7.41 -1.65
CA ARG A 169 -5.54 -8.41 -1.61
C ARG A 169 -5.28 -8.92 -0.18
N ALA A 170 -5.45 -8.09 0.85
CA ALA A 170 -5.35 -8.50 2.24
C ALA A 170 -6.53 -9.38 2.67
N MET A 171 -7.76 -9.00 2.33
CA MET A 171 -8.97 -9.77 2.61
C MET A 171 -8.94 -11.13 1.92
N ARG A 172 -8.53 -11.21 0.64
CA ARG A 172 -8.28 -12.48 -0.06
C ARG A 172 -7.38 -13.40 0.78
N ARG A 173 -6.20 -12.94 1.20
CA ARG A 173 -5.25 -13.75 1.98
C ARG A 173 -5.79 -14.18 3.35
N ILE A 174 -6.59 -13.33 4.01
CA ILE A 174 -7.20 -13.65 5.31
C ILE A 174 -8.29 -14.72 5.12
N LEU A 175 -9.19 -14.53 4.15
CA LEU A 175 -10.28 -15.46 3.83
C LEU A 175 -9.73 -16.83 3.38
N GLU A 176 -8.74 -16.84 2.47
CA GLU A 176 -7.98 -18.02 2.02
C GLU A 176 -7.35 -18.76 3.22
N ARG A 177 -6.64 -18.05 4.10
CA ARG A 177 -6.03 -18.62 5.33
C ARG A 177 -7.04 -19.24 6.29
N PHE A 178 -8.25 -18.70 6.37
CA PHE A 178 -9.32 -19.19 7.25
C PHE A 178 -10.31 -20.16 6.55
N GLY A 179 -9.98 -20.62 5.33
CA GLY A 179 -10.73 -21.65 4.60
C GLY A 179 -12.00 -21.18 3.90
N PHE A 180 -12.17 -19.86 3.70
CA PHE A 180 -13.33 -19.29 3.04
C PHE A 180 -13.19 -19.33 1.52
N THR A 181 -14.28 -19.74 0.84
CA THR A 181 -14.51 -19.37 -0.57
C THR A 181 -15.36 -18.10 -0.58
N SER A 182 -14.97 -17.07 -1.32
CA SER A 182 -15.51 -15.72 -1.13
C SER A 182 -15.95 -15.01 -2.41
N LEU A 183 -17.02 -14.23 -2.32
CA LEU A 183 -17.51 -13.33 -3.36
C LEU A 183 -17.38 -11.88 -2.91
N PHE A 184 -16.76 -11.04 -3.72
CA PHE A 184 -16.70 -9.58 -3.54
C PHE A 184 -17.58 -8.90 -4.58
N ALA A 185 -18.49 -8.00 -4.18
CA ALA A 185 -19.31 -7.24 -5.12
C ALA A 185 -18.65 -5.90 -5.50
N LEU A 186 -18.72 -5.55 -6.79
CA LEU A 186 -18.21 -4.29 -7.34
C LEU A 186 -19.16 -3.74 -8.43
N ASP A 187 -19.44 -2.45 -8.41
CA ASP A 187 -20.14 -1.77 -9.51
C ASP A 187 -19.19 -1.59 -10.71
N ASN A 188 -19.65 -1.88 -11.93
CA ASN A 188 -18.84 -1.69 -13.15
C ASN A 188 -18.86 -0.24 -13.69
N SER A 189 -19.24 0.72 -12.84
CA SER A 189 -19.20 2.17 -13.13
C SER A 189 -17.81 2.79 -12.99
N HIS A 190 -16.81 2.02 -12.54
CA HIS A 190 -15.42 2.46 -12.38
C HIS A 190 -14.63 2.26 -13.69
N GLU A 191 -13.59 3.07 -13.94
CA GLU A 191 -12.76 2.96 -15.16
C GLU A 191 -12.15 1.55 -15.34
N ALA A 192 -11.85 1.17 -16.58
CA ALA A 192 -11.21 -0.12 -16.88
C ALA A 192 -9.86 -0.34 -16.15
N SER A 193 -9.13 0.74 -15.86
CA SER A 193 -7.93 0.75 -15.02
C SER A 193 -8.20 0.18 -13.60
N VAL A 194 -9.32 0.61 -13.01
CA VAL A 194 -9.81 0.22 -11.68
C VAL A 194 -10.21 -1.24 -11.69
N ALA A 195 -11.04 -1.64 -12.66
CA ALA A 195 -11.46 -3.03 -12.82
C ALA A 195 -10.24 -3.98 -12.92
N SER A 196 -9.26 -3.66 -13.79
CA SER A 196 -8.04 -4.48 -13.95
C SER A 196 -7.21 -4.66 -12.68
N SER A 197 -7.29 -3.68 -11.76
CA SER A 197 -6.58 -3.70 -10.47
C SER A 197 -7.26 -4.64 -9.47
N PHE A 198 -8.59 -4.76 -9.54
CA PHE A 198 -9.35 -5.74 -8.75
C PHE A 198 -9.33 -7.13 -9.39
N HIS A 199 -9.30 -7.25 -10.72
CA HIS A 199 -9.15 -8.53 -11.43
C HIS A 199 -7.86 -9.24 -11.01
N ARG A 200 -6.74 -8.50 -10.94
CA ARG A 200 -5.44 -9.00 -10.48
C ARG A 200 -5.34 -9.17 -8.95
N ALA A 201 -6.39 -8.87 -8.19
CA ALA A 201 -6.47 -9.05 -6.74
C ALA A 201 -7.23 -10.32 -6.29
N VAL A 202 -7.86 -11.05 -7.23
CA VAL A 202 -8.76 -12.20 -6.99
C VAL A 202 -8.34 -13.44 -7.81
N ASP A 203 -8.96 -14.59 -7.56
CA ASP A 203 -8.75 -15.84 -8.32
C ASP A 203 -9.73 -16.02 -9.50
N GLY A 204 -10.74 -15.16 -9.62
CA GLY A 204 -11.67 -15.17 -10.76
C GLY A 204 -12.60 -13.96 -10.78
N VAL A 205 -13.17 -13.69 -11.95
CA VAL A 205 -14.08 -12.57 -12.22
C VAL A 205 -15.32 -13.07 -12.94
N VAL A 206 -16.47 -12.84 -12.31
CA VAL A 206 -17.81 -13.02 -12.87
C VAL A 206 -18.36 -11.65 -13.21
N GLU A 207 -18.85 -11.48 -14.43
CA GLU A 207 -19.42 -10.23 -14.91
C GLU A 207 -20.91 -10.37 -15.19
N ILE A 208 -21.68 -9.41 -14.71
CA ILE A 208 -23.10 -9.24 -15.00
C ILE A 208 -23.28 -7.99 -15.86
N GLU A 209 -23.80 -8.14 -17.07
CA GLU A 209 -24.17 -7.02 -17.94
C GLU A 209 -25.67 -6.72 -17.81
N ARG A 210 -26.05 -5.45 -17.99
CA ARG A 210 -27.46 -5.04 -18.16
C ARG A 210 -27.56 -4.14 -19.39
N GLY A 211 -28.09 -4.69 -20.48
CA GLY A 211 -28.32 -3.98 -21.74
C GLY A 211 -29.81 -3.69 -21.98
N ARG A 212 -30.12 -3.26 -23.20
CA ARG A 212 -31.49 -3.19 -23.72
C ARG A 212 -31.57 -3.85 -25.09
N GLU A 213 -32.58 -4.69 -25.30
CA GLU A 213 -32.88 -5.30 -26.59
C GLU A 213 -34.30 -4.87 -26.99
N GLY A 214 -34.39 -3.93 -27.93
CA GLY A 214 -35.63 -3.20 -28.20
C GLY A 214 -36.12 -2.48 -26.95
N ASN A 215 -37.28 -2.91 -26.42
CA ASN A 215 -37.85 -2.34 -25.19
C ASN A 215 -37.52 -3.14 -23.91
N GLU A 216 -36.95 -4.34 -24.02
CA GLU A 216 -36.67 -5.20 -22.87
C GLU A 216 -35.30 -4.87 -22.23
N VAL A 217 -35.22 -4.93 -20.90
CA VAL A 217 -33.96 -4.80 -20.14
C VAL A 217 -33.34 -6.18 -19.95
N VAL A 218 -32.52 -6.58 -20.93
CA VAL A 218 -31.86 -7.88 -20.96
C VAL A 218 -30.61 -7.87 -20.06
N ARG A 219 -30.47 -8.91 -19.25
CA ARG A 219 -29.29 -9.14 -18.41
C ARG A 219 -28.50 -10.34 -18.93
N ARG A 220 -27.19 -10.25 -18.88
CA ARG A 220 -26.26 -11.34 -19.20
C ARG A 220 -25.36 -11.62 -18.03
N ILE A 221 -24.85 -12.84 -17.94
CA ILE A 221 -23.79 -13.20 -17.01
C ILE A 221 -22.69 -13.98 -17.75
N ALA A 222 -21.44 -13.65 -17.46
CA ALA A 222 -20.23 -14.23 -18.04
C ALA A 222 -19.19 -14.53 -16.95
N VAL A 223 -18.21 -15.37 -17.28
CA VAL A 223 -17.04 -15.63 -16.44
C VAL A 223 -15.82 -15.19 -17.24
N LEU A 224 -15.25 -14.02 -16.89
CA LEU A 224 -14.11 -13.46 -17.62
C LEU A 224 -12.82 -14.21 -17.30
N SER A 225 -12.71 -14.71 -16.07
CA SER A 225 -11.62 -15.57 -15.62
C SER A 225 -12.05 -16.39 -14.41
N LEU A 226 -11.53 -17.62 -14.26
CA LEU A 226 -11.60 -18.36 -13.01
C LEU A 226 -10.44 -19.37 -12.97
N LYS A 227 -9.51 -19.19 -12.04
CA LYS A 227 -8.31 -20.00 -11.89
C LYS A 227 -8.63 -21.49 -11.80
N GLY A 228 -7.96 -22.29 -12.61
CA GLY A 228 -8.21 -23.74 -12.68
C GLY A 228 -9.59 -24.12 -13.25
N THR A 229 -10.20 -23.27 -14.09
CA THR A 229 -11.47 -23.54 -14.75
C THR A 229 -11.42 -23.04 -16.19
N GLU A 230 -11.82 -23.87 -17.15
CA GLU A 230 -11.86 -23.46 -18.56
C GLU A 230 -13.14 -22.67 -18.83
N ALA A 231 -13.01 -21.35 -19.05
CA ALA A 231 -14.11 -20.44 -19.29
C ALA A 231 -14.58 -20.45 -20.76
N ASP A 232 -14.79 -21.64 -21.33
CA ASP A 232 -15.15 -21.86 -22.75
C ASP A 232 -16.67 -21.65 -23.03
N ARG A 233 -17.29 -20.68 -22.33
CA ARG A 233 -18.72 -20.35 -22.50
C ARG A 233 -18.94 -18.84 -22.43
N GLY A 234 -19.39 -18.29 -23.56
CA GLY A 234 -19.80 -16.89 -23.67
C GLY A 234 -21.01 -16.52 -22.80
N PRO A 235 -21.39 -15.24 -22.78
CA PRO A 235 -22.44 -14.73 -21.88
C PRO A 235 -23.80 -15.39 -22.10
N VAL A 236 -24.40 -15.89 -21.02
CA VAL A 236 -25.76 -16.46 -21.00
C VAL A 236 -26.77 -15.46 -20.43
N ARG A 237 -28.06 -15.60 -20.71
CA ARG A 237 -29.08 -14.69 -20.16
C ARG A 237 -29.26 -14.93 -18.65
N LEU A 238 -29.39 -13.85 -17.89
CA LEU A 238 -29.61 -13.88 -16.45
C LEU A 238 -31.06 -13.49 -16.15
N ALA A 239 -31.91 -14.47 -15.87
CA ALA A 239 -33.26 -14.23 -15.40
C ALA A 239 -33.24 -13.78 -13.93
N MET A 240 -34.08 -12.80 -13.58
CA MET A 240 -34.29 -12.33 -12.21
C MET A 240 -35.78 -12.41 -11.85
N ARG A 241 -36.08 -12.99 -10.69
CA ARG A 241 -37.43 -13.09 -10.11
C ARG A 241 -37.77 -11.83 -9.31
N ALA A 242 -39.06 -11.63 -9.01
CA ALA A 242 -39.54 -10.46 -8.25
C ALA A 242 -39.02 -10.40 -6.81
N ASP A 243 -38.70 -11.57 -6.22
CA ASP A 243 -38.03 -11.73 -4.93
C ASP A 243 -36.52 -11.34 -4.95
N GLY A 244 -35.95 -11.10 -6.14
CA GLY A 244 -34.54 -10.75 -6.34
C GLY A 244 -33.63 -11.94 -6.66
N LEU A 245 -34.13 -13.18 -6.64
CA LEU A 245 -33.35 -14.37 -6.96
C LEU A 245 -33.06 -14.45 -8.46
N ILE A 246 -31.85 -14.90 -8.79
CA ILE A 246 -31.33 -15.01 -10.15
C ILE A 246 -31.15 -16.46 -10.61
N ARG A 247 -31.28 -16.67 -11.92
CA ARG A 247 -31.05 -17.94 -12.63
C ARG A 247 -30.32 -17.67 -13.93
N ALA A 248 -29.25 -18.41 -14.18
CA ALA A 248 -28.60 -18.44 -15.49
C ALA A 248 -29.43 -19.31 -16.45
N VAL A 249 -29.71 -18.79 -17.64
CA VAL A 249 -30.51 -19.43 -18.69
C VAL A 249 -29.63 -19.59 -19.92
N GLY A 250 -29.13 -20.81 -20.12
CA GLY A 250 -28.39 -21.19 -21.32
C GLY A 250 -29.29 -21.21 -22.56
N ALA A 251 -28.68 -21.13 -23.74
CA ALA A 251 -29.39 -21.08 -25.03
C ALA A 251 -30.09 -22.40 -25.44
N ALA A 252 -30.06 -23.43 -24.59
CA ALA A 252 -30.71 -24.72 -24.80
C ALA A 252 -31.37 -25.20 -23.49
N PHE A 253 -32.59 -24.74 -23.24
CA PHE A 253 -33.57 -25.40 -22.38
C PHE A 253 -34.94 -25.16 -23.02
N ASP A 254 -35.50 -26.22 -23.62
CA ASP A 254 -36.78 -26.17 -24.32
C ASP A 254 -37.95 -26.16 -23.30
N ASP A 255 -39.02 -25.41 -23.62
CA ASP A 255 -40.12 -25.10 -22.68
C ASP A 255 -41.20 -26.21 -22.67
N THR A 256 -40.76 -27.46 -22.72
CA THR A 256 -41.57 -28.64 -23.12
C THR A 256 -41.51 -29.80 -22.13
N SER A 257 -41.13 -29.54 -20.86
CA SER A 257 -40.99 -30.58 -19.81
C SER A 257 -41.93 -30.46 -18.60
N VAL A 258 -43.12 -29.85 -18.76
CA VAL A 258 -44.22 -29.94 -17.78
C VAL A 258 -45.38 -30.78 -18.32
N ARG A 259 -45.19 -32.11 -18.43
CA ARG A 259 -46.31 -33.08 -18.49
C ARG A 259 -45.91 -34.54 -18.20
N ARG A 260 -46.51 -35.09 -17.14
CA ARG A 260 -46.91 -36.51 -16.94
C ARG A 260 -45.83 -37.61 -16.90
N THR A 261 -45.50 -38.00 -15.67
CA THR A 261 -45.75 -39.35 -15.11
C THR A 261 -45.79 -40.55 -16.08
N GLY A 262 -44.82 -41.45 -15.95
CA GLY A 262 -44.84 -42.83 -16.45
C GLY A 262 -43.87 -43.69 -15.63
N SER A 263 -44.19 -44.97 -15.41
CA SER A 263 -43.37 -45.92 -14.62
C SER A 263 -42.25 -46.57 -15.46
N PRO A 264 -41.19 -47.11 -14.83
CA PRO A 264 -40.07 -47.74 -15.53
C PRO A 264 -40.38 -49.17 -15.98
N ASP A 265 -39.58 -49.68 -16.92
CA ASP A 265 -39.49 -51.11 -17.27
C ASP A 265 -38.02 -51.50 -17.53
N LEU A 266 -37.73 -52.80 -17.60
CA LEU A 266 -36.38 -53.39 -17.48
C LEU A 266 -35.90 -54.03 -18.79
N SER A 267 -34.79 -53.52 -19.35
CA SER A 267 -33.99 -54.12 -20.44
C SER A 267 -32.66 -53.37 -20.58
N ASP A 268 -31.48 -53.99 -20.75
CA ASP A 268 -31.12 -55.41 -20.62
C ASP A 268 -29.59 -55.55 -20.31
N LEU A 269 -29.05 -56.77 -20.33
CA LEU A 269 -27.68 -57.15 -19.97
C LEU A 269 -26.69 -57.30 -21.16
N ASP A 270 -25.39 -57.26 -20.79
CA ASP A 270 -24.21 -57.92 -21.40
C ASP A 270 -23.93 -57.89 -22.91
N SER A 271 -22.75 -57.35 -23.28
CA SER A 271 -21.65 -58.15 -23.89
C SER A 271 -20.39 -57.32 -24.22
N GLU A 272 -19.19 -57.87 -23.94
CA GLU A 272 -17.95 -57.51 -24.66
C GLU A 272 -17.85 -58.32 -25.98
N PRO A 273 -16.89 -58.01 -26.88
CA PRO A 273 -15.71 -58.87 -26.87
C PRO A 273 -14.35 -58.20 -27.14
N SER A 274 -13.29 -58.95 -26.78
CA SER A 274 -11.86 -58.68 -26.96
C SER A 274 -11.42 -58.46 -28.42
N GLY A 275 -10.40 -57.61 -28.64
CA GLY A 275 -9.89 -57.26 -29.96
C GLY A 275 -8.63 -58.00 -30.46
N GLN A 276 -8.26 -57.68 -31.71
CA GLN A 276 -7.00 -57.92 -32.44
C GLN A 276 -6.84 -56.74 -33.44
N GLY A 277 -5.67 -56.34 -33.96
CA GLY A 277 -4.30 -56.81 -33.73
C GLY A 277 -3.44 -56.69 -35.01
N SER A 278 -2.73 -55.58 -35.22
CA SER A 278 -1.82 -55.37 -36.36
C SER A 278 -0.69 -54.38 -36.04
N THR A 279 0.40 -54.39 -36.82
CA THR A 279 1.72 -53.84 -36.42
C THR A 279 2.37 -53.00 -37.51
N GLU A 280 2.82 -51.78 -37.17
CA GLU A 280 3.90 -50.97 -37.79
C GLU A 280 3.89 -49.57 -37.09
N SER A 281 4.96 -48.77 -37.02
CA SER A 281 6.40 -48.97 -37.29
C SER A 281 7.21 -48.13 -36.27
N ARG A 282 8.51 -48.39 -36.11
CA ARG A 282 9.34 -47.74 -35.07
C ARG A 282 10.05 -46.48 -35.56
N LEU A 283 9.87 -45.37 -34.83
CA LEU A 283 10.85 -44.27 -34.77
C LEU A 283 11.09 -43.90 -33.30
N ALA A 284 12.34 -43.67 -32.91
CA ALA A 284 12.69 -43.35 -31.53
C ALA A 284 12.50 -41.86 -31.22
N PRO A 285 11.96 -41.47 -30.05
CA PRO A 285 11.91 -40.07 -29.64
C PRO A 285 13.31 -39.54 -29.29
N PRO A 286 13.58 -38.24 -29.46
CA PRO A 286 14.84 -37.61 -29.05
C PRO A 286 15.04 -37.67 -27.52
N PRO A 287 16.28 -37.53 -27.02
CA PRO A 287 16.57 -37.61 -25.59
C PRO A 287 15.82 -36.54 -24.80
N LYS A 288 15.31 -36.91 -23.62
CA LYS A 288 14.72 -35.96 -22.67
C LYS A 288 15.71 -34.83 -22.36
N PRO A 289 15.26 -33.57 -22.29
CA PRO A 289 16.00 -32.52 -21.58
C PRO A 289 16.28 -32.96 -20.12
N PRO A 290 17.40 -32.55 -19.52
CA PRO A 290 17.68 -32.87 -18.12
C PRO A 290 16.56 -32.34 -17.21
N GLU A 291 16.22 -33.12 -16.18
CA GLU A 291 15.15 -32.73 -15.24
C GLU A 291 15.51 -31.43 -14.53
N ARG A 292 14.60 -30.45 -14.57
CA ARG A 292 14.78 -29.19 -13.83
C ARG A 292 14.81 -29.51 -12.33
N PRO A 293 15.79 -28.98 -11.56
CA PRO A 293 15.84 -29.22 -10.13
C PRO A 293 14.59 -28.68 -9.44
N LYS A 294 14.02 -29.46 -8.52
CA LYS A 294 12.83 -29.06 -7.75
C LYS A 294 13.22 -28.02 -6.70
N GLY A 295 12.83 -26.76 -6.93
CA GLY A 295 12.89 -25.68 -5.95
C GLY A 295 13.94 -24.63 -6.28
N ASP A 296 13.57 -23.64 -7.10
CA ASP A 296 14.34 -22.43 -7.29
C ASP A 296 14.36 -21.62 -5.97
N ASP A 297 15.47 -21.65 -5.22
CA ASP A 297 15.71 -20.69 -4.14
C ASP A 297 15.90 -19.29 -4.77
N PRO A 298 14.98 -18.33 -4.58
CA PRO A 298 15.11 -17.00 -5.16
C PRO A 298 16.29 -16.22 -4.57
N ILE A 299 16.83 -16.64 -3.42
CA ILE A 299 18.05 -16.10 -2.83
C ILE A 299 19.28 -16.69 -3.55
N ALA A 300 19.27 -17.99 -3.89
CA ALA A 300 20.33 -18.61 -4.70
C ALA A 300 20.45 -17.96 -6.09
N ARG A 301 19.33 -17.71 -6.78
CA ARG A 301 19.34 -17.04 -8.09
C ARG A 301 19.92 -15.62 -7.99
N ARG A 302 19.58 -14.85 -6.95
CA ARG A 302 20.15 -13.51 -6.72
C ARG A 302 21.63 -13.55 -6.37
N LEU A 303 22.07 -14.55 -5.60
CA LEU A 303 23.49 -14.78 -5.30
C LEU A 303 24.30 -15.22 -6.54
N ALA A 304 23.72 -16.00 -7.45
CA ALA A 304 24.38 -16.39 -8.69
C ALA A 304 24.67 -15.15 -9.56
N VAL A 305 23.63 -14.38 -9.91
CA VAL A 305 23.76 -13.15 -10.72
C VAL A 305 24.70 -12.13 -10.08
N ALA A 306 24.67 -11.97 -8.75
CA ALA A 306 25.60 -11.07 -8.06
C ALA A 306 27.04 -11.59 -8.07
N ASN A 307 27.29 -12.90 -7.99
CA ASN A 307 28.63 -13.45 -8.13
C ASN A 307 29.14 -13.38 -9.58
N GLU A 308 28.28 -13.55 -10.59
CA GLU A 308 28.62 -13.39 -12.01
C GLU A 308 29.06 -11.95 -12.31
N ARG A 309 28.32 -10.94 -11.83
CA ARG A 309 28.72 -9.53 -11.92
C ARG A 309 30.08 -9.27 -11.24
N LEU A 310 30.30 -9.82 -10.04
CA LEU A 310 31.57 -9.68 -9.31
C LEU A 310 32.76 -10.47 -9.87
N LEU A 311 32.54 -11.36 -10.84
CA LEU A 311 33.60 -11.97 -11.64
C LEU A 311 34.01 -11.10 -12.85
N LEU A 312 33.14 -10.19 -13.28
CA LEU A 312 33.39 -9.23 -14.37
C LEU A 312 33.95 -7.91 -13.83
N ASP A 313 33.37 -7.38 -12.76
CA ASP A 313 33.90 -6.24 -11.99
C ASP A 313 33.82 -6.53 -10.48
N PRO A 314 34.96 -6.83 -9.82
CA PRO A 314 35.01 -7.04 -8.38
C PRO A 314 34.56 -5.85 -7.51
N ASN A 315 34.49 -4.65 -8.07
CA ASN A 315 34.07 -3.42 -7.39
C ASN A 315 32.61 -3.02 -7.68
N ASP A 316 31.85 -3.82 -8.43
CA ASP A 316 30.44 -3.55 -8.76
C ASP A 316 29.61 -3.37 -7.48
N THR A 317 29.23 -2.11 -7.21
CA THR A 317 28.66 -1.68 -5.93
C THR A 317 27.29 -2.29 -5.67
N ASP A 318 26.44 -2.39 -6.70
CA ASP A 318 25.16 -3.08 -6.64
C ASP A 318 25.34 -4.57 -6.40
N ALA A 319 26.28 -5.21 -7.09
CA ALA A 319 26.50 -6.65 -6.97
C ALA A 319 27.05 -7.01 -5.59
N LEU A 320 27.95 -6.19 -5.01
CA LEU A 320 28.36 -6.28 -3.61
C LEU A 320 27.14 -6.15 -2.67
N PHE A 321 26.29 -5.14 -2.86
CA PHE A 321 25.12 -4.94 -2.00
C PHE A 321 24.10 -6.08 -2.10
N VAL A 322 23.78 -6.54 -3.32
CA VAL A 322 22.85 -7.65 -3.56
C VAL A 322 23.41 -8.96 -3.00
N LYS A 323 24.72 -9.20 -3.10
CA LYS A 323 25.39 -10.35 -2.49
C LYS A 323 25.33 -10.31 -0.96
N ALA A 324 25.59 -9.15 -0.35
CA ALA A 324 25.46 -8.96 1.09
C ALA A 324 24.02 -9.19 1.58
N ALA A 325 23.05 -8.50 0.97
CA ALA A 325 21.64 -8.56 1.34
C ALA A 325 21.04 -9.97 1.15
N SER A 326 21.45 -10.67 0.10
CA SER A 326 21.01 -12.06 -0.17
C SER A 326 21.67 -13.06 0.79
N SER A 327 22.95 -12.87 1.13
CA SER A 327 23.63 -13.69 2.15
C SER A 327 22.98 -13.51 3.52
N ALA A 328 22.74 -12.27 3.95
CA ALA A 328 22.11 -11.97 5.24
C ALA A 328 20.70 -12.59 5.39
N ARG A 329 19.92 -12.70 4.31
CA ARG A 329 18.60 -13.36 4.30
C ARG A 329 18.65 -14.87 4.59
N ARG A 330 19.80 -15.54 4.49
CA ARG A 330 19.95 -16.97 4.82
C ARG A 330 20.10 -17.24 6.32
N GLY A 331 20.33 -16.21 7.14
CA GLY A 331 20.16 -16.24 8.59
C GLY A 331 21.16 -17.06 9.41
N ARG A 332 22.00 -17.91 8.80
CA ARG A 332 23.05 -18.64 9.54
C ARG A 332 24.19 -17.68 9.86
N ARG A 333 24.83 -17.87 11.03
CA ARG A 333 25.94 -17.00 11.49
C ARG A 333 27.04 -16.82 10.45
N GLN A 334 27.35 -17.87 9.67
CA GLN A 334 28.35 -17.78 8.60
C GLN A 334 27.93 -16.85 7.45
N ASP A 335 26.69 -16.95 6.93
CA ASP A 335 26.25 -16.06 5.84
C ASP A 335 26.14 -14.60 6.31
N LEU A 336 25.84 -14.37 7.59
CA LEU A 336 25.82 -13.03 8.21
C LEU A 336 27.23 -12.43 8.30
N LEU A 337 28.25 -13.23 8.61
CA LEU A 337 29.66 -12.79 8.57
C LEU A 337 30.14 -12.53 7.13
N THR A 338 29.74 -13.37 6.17
CA THR A 338 29.98 -13.12 4.74
C THR A 338 29.29 -11.84 4.26
N ALA A 339 28.07 -11.56 4.74
CA ALA A 339 27.36 -10.32 4.44
C ALA A 339 28.07 -9.08 5.00
N ILE A 340 28.56 -9.13 6.26
CA ILE A 340 29.38 -8.06 6.83
C ILE A 340 30.63 -7.82 5.99
N SER A 341 31.42 -8.87 5.71
CA SER A 341 32.65 -8.75 4.92
C SER A 341 32.40 -8.19 3.51
N THR A 342 31.24 -8.49 2.91
CA THR A 342 30.87 -7.92 1.59
C THR A 342 30.48 -6.44 1.69
N LEU A 343 29.87 -6.02 2.80
CA LEU A 343 29.60 -4.61 3.11
C LEU A 343 30.87 -3.84 3.53
N ASP A 344 31.87 -4.51 4.07
CA ASP A 344 33.19 -3.91 4.32
C ASP A 344 33.91 -3.62 3.00
N THR A 345 33.86 -4.54 2.03
CA THR A 345 34.34 -4.26 0.65
C THR A 345 33.56 -3.12 0.00
N LEU A 346 32.23 -3.13 0.08
CA LEU A 346 31.41 -2.05 -0.50
C LEU A 346 31.71 -0.69 0.14
N ALA A 347 31.94 -0.63 1.45
CA ALA A 347 32.32 0.61 2.14
C ALA A 347 33.70 1.16 1.73
N GLN A 348 34.57 0.31 1.17
CA GLN A 348 35.88 0.73 0.62
C GLN A 348 35.76 1.25 -0.83
N VAL A 349 34.71 0.88 -1.56
CA VAL A 349 34.43 1.36 -2.93
C VAL A 349 33.56 2.61 -2.91
N ASP A 350 32.45 2.58 -2.17
CA ASP A 350 31.54 3.72 -1.95
C ASP A 350 30.99 3.70 -0.52
N GLU A 351 31.61 4.47 0.38
CA GLU A 351 31.14 4.64 1.76
C GLU A 351 29.74 5.28 1.84
N SER A 352 29.30 5.96 0.77
CA SER A 352 28.02 6.64 0.67
C SER A 352 26.89 5.75 0.11
N TYR A 353 27.18 4.49 -0.26
CA TYR A 353 26.24 3.66 -1.02
C TYR A 353 24.87 3.52 -0.32
N PRO A 354 23.74 3.71 -1.03
CA PRO A 354 22.40 3.70 -0.44
C PRO A 354 22.11 2.46 0.42
N GLY A 355 21.81 2.69 1.69
CA GLY A 355 21.41 1.63 2.63
C GLY A 355 22.54 0.74 3.19
N LEU A 356 23.81 0.92 2.77
CA LEU A 356 24.96 0.15 3.26
C LEU A 356 25.03 0.11 4.79
N TRP A 357 25.16 1.28 5.41
CA TRP A 357 25.32 1.41 6.87
C TRP A 357 24.09 0.92 7.64
N ARG A 358 22.89 1.15 7.09
CA ARG A 358 21.61 0.70 7.67
C ARG A 358 21.48 -0.83 7.63
N LEU A 359 21.94 -1.50 6.56
CA LEU A 359 21.98 -2.96 6.47
C LEU A 359 23.05 -3.55 7.39
N LYS A 360 24.24 -2.94 7.44
CA LYS A 360 25.36 -3.33 8.31
C LYS A 360 24.97 -3.29 9.80
N ALA A 361 24.33 -2.20 10.23
CA ALA A 361 23.76 -2.05 11.57
C ALA A 361 22.76 -3.17 11.92
N LYS A 362 21.86 -3.49 10.99
CA LYS A 362 20.85 -4.54 11.18
C LYS A 362 21.47 -5.94 11.33
N ILE A 363 22.57 -6.22 10.62
CA ILE A 363 23.27 -7.51 10.73
C ILE A 363 24.03 -7.59 12.08
N TYR A 364 24.74 -6.54 12.49
CA TYR A 364 25.39 -6.51 13.81
C TYR A 364 24.39 -6.63 14.96
N GLY A 365 23.25 -5.93 14.89
CA GLY A 365 22.17 -6.07 15.86
C GLY A 365 21.61 -7.49 15.94
N GLY A 366 21.47 -8.17 14.79
CA GLY A 366 21.07 -9.59 14.71
C GLY A 366 22.12 -10.58 15.23
N LEU A 367 23.39 -10.17 15.30
CA LEU A 367 24.49 -10.97 15.88
C LEU A 367 24.71 -10.69 17.39
N GLY A 368 24.03 -9.68 17.95
CA GLY A 368 24.18 -9.24 19.35
C GLY A 368 25.27 -8.16 19.56
N GLU A 369 25.95 -7.73 18.50
CA GLU A 369 27.09 -6.81 18.50
C GLU A 369 26.60 -5.34 18.59
N ARG A 370 25.98 -4.96 19.72
CA ARG A 370 25.25 -3.68 19.87
C ARG A 370 26.09 -2.43 19.57
N GLU A 371 27.30 -2.36 20.11
CA GLU A 371 28.23 -1.24 19.92
C GLU A 371 28.48 -0.96 18.42
N LYS A 372 28.83 -2.00 17.65
CA LYS A 372 29.03 -1.92 16.19
C LYS A 372 27.74 -1.62 15.42
N ALA A 373 26.58 -2.03 15.95
CA ALA A 373 25.28 -1.69 15.38
C ALA A 373 24.91 -0.21 15.60
N GLU A 374 25.34 0.38 16.71
CA GLU A 374 25.17 1.81 17.05
C GLU A 374 26.14 2.67 16.24
N GLU A 375 27.42 2.29 16.13
CA GLU A 375 28.40 2.91 15.21
C GLU A 375 27.88 3.00 13.77
N CYS A 376 27.33 1.89 13.25
CA CYS A 376 26.77 1.85 11.90
C CYS A 376 25.48 2.71 11.75
N GLN A 377 24.73 2.95 12.83
CA GLN A 377 23.59 3.87 12.80
C GLN A 377 24.04 5.34 12.78
N VAL A 378 25.08 5.68 13.54
CA VAL A 378 25.70 7.02 13.52
C VAL A 378 26.27 7.31 12.12
N ARG A 379 27.01 6.37 11.53
CA ARG A 379 27.52 6.49 10.15
C ARG A 379 26.42 6.63 9.10
N ALA A 380 25.29 5.93 9.25
CA ALA A 380 24.15 6.12 8.36
C ALA A 380 23.61 7.56 8.39
N ALA A 381 23.40 8.12 9.59
CA ALA A 381 22.93 9.50 9.74
C ALA A 381 23.95 10.53 9.26
N GLU A 382 25.26 10.29 9.47
CA GLU A 382 26.35 11.13 8.95
C GLU A 382 26.33 11.20 7.42
N MET A 383 26.19 10.06 6.73
CA MET A 383 26.10 10.01 5.26
C MET A 383 24.83 10.70 4.73
N ASP A 384 23.69 10.53 5.41
CA ASP A 384 22.44 11.20 5.02
C ASP A 384 22.58 12.74 5.13
N HIS A 385 23.16 13.25 6.22
CA HIS A 385 23.46 14.69 6.39
C HIS A 385 24.45 15.23 5.34
N LEU A 386 25.49 14.45 4.98
CA LEU A 386 26.47 14.87 3.96
C LEU A 386 25.84 15.01 2.57
N LYS A 387 24.92 14.11 2.21
CA LYS A 387 24.16 14.21 0.93
C LYS A 387 23.24 15.44 0.92
N GLU A 388 22.55 15.72 2.03
CA GLU A 388 21.71 16.92 2.15
C GLU A 388 22.54 18.22 2.05
N ALA A 389 23.72 18.25 2.67
CA ALA A 389 24.65 19.38 2.59
C ALA A 389 25.24 19.58 1.19
N ALA A 390 25.50 18.51 0.44
CA ALA A 390 25.97 18.58 -0.94
C ALA A 390 24.92 19.18 -1.88
N GLY A 391 23.66 18.71 -1.81
CA GLY A 391 22.56 19.26 -2.61
C GLY A 391 22.34 20.75 -2.36
N LYS A 392 22.37 21.18 -1.09
CA LYS A 392 22.23 22.59 -0.69
C LYS A 392 23.37 23.50 -1.18
N ARG A 393 24.56 22.96 -1.49
CA ARG A 393 25.65 23.74 -2.11
C ARG A 393 25.44 23.93 -3.61
N SER A 394 25.01 22.88 -4.33
CA SER A 394 24.75 22.96 -5.78
C SER A 394 23.68 23.98 -6.15
N ALA A 395 22.65 24.14 -5.32
CA ALA A 395 21.54 25.07 -5.55
C ALA A 395 21.93 26.56 -5.47
N LYS A 396 23.12 26.92 -4.99
CA LYS A 396 23.47 28.30 -4.60
C LYS A 396 24.42 29.04 -5.55
N SER A 397 24.73 28.47 -6.72
CA SER A 397 25.81 28.94 -7.60
C SER A 397 25.46 28.97 -9.10
N ARG A 398 24.35 29.61 -9.49
CA ARG A 398 24.08 29.99 -10.89
C ARG A 398 23.79 31.51 -10.99
N PRO A 399 24.54 32.28 -11.80
CA PRO A 399 24.28 33.70 -12.01
C PRO A 399 23.18 33.93 -13.06
N VAL A 400 22.46 35.05 -12.95
CA VAL A 400 21.49 35.53 -13.94
C VAL A 400 22.22 36.32 -15.03
N ARG A 401 21.69 36.32 -16.27
CA ARG A 401 22.24 37.07 -17.41
C ARG A 401 21.11 37.50 -18.35
N ASP A 402 20.98 38.81 -18.58
CA ASP A 402 19.99 39.40 -19.48
C ASP A 402 20.48 39.55 -20.94
N GLY A 403 19.53 39.62 -21.88
CA GLY A 403 19.69 40.08 -23.27
C GLY A 403 18.37 39.92 -24.04
N LEU A 404 17.80 40.99 -24.63
CA LEU A 404 17.95 41.41 -26.05
C LEU A 404 17.10 40.56 -27.02
N ASP A 405 16.35 41.09 -28.01
CA ASP A 405 16.26 42.44 -28.63
C ASP A 405 14.79 42.79 -29.03
N GLU A 406 14.46 44.08 -29.21
CA GLU A 406 13.87 44.67 -30.46
C GLU A 406 13.58 46.19 -30.33
N GLU A 407 13.64 46.92 -31.46
CA GLU A 407 13.48 48.38 -31.66
C GLU A 407 12.79 48.61 -33.05
N PRO A 408 12.44 49.83 -33.56
CA PRO A 408 12.65 51.21 -33.04
C PRO A 408 11.44 52.19 -33.13
N SER A 409 11.50 53.37 -32.50
CA SER A 409 10.88 54.62 -33.03
C SER A 409 11.31 55.96 -32.34
N VAL A 410 12.32 56.64 -32.91
CA VAL A 410 12.44 58.10 -33.22
C VAL A 410 11.96 59.22 -32.23
N GLU A 411 12.84 60.24 -32.04
CA GLU A 411 12.61 61.62 -31.49
C GLU A 411 12.31 61.80 -29.97
N SER A 412 12.79 62.81 -29.22
CA SER A 412 13.60 64.03 -29.51
C SER A 412 14.47 64.53 -28.31
N VAL A 413 15.67 65.05 -28.61
CA VAL A 413 16.37 66.31 -28.15
C VAL A 413 16.31 66.86 -26.68
N GLU A 414 17.44 67.46 -26.23
CA GLU A 414 17.64 68.40 -25.06
C GLU A 414 17.57 67.84 -23.61
N GLU A 415 18.33 68.31 -22.59
CA GLU A 415 19.51 69.22 -22.49
C GLU A 415 20.36 68.94 -21.21
N LEU A 416 21.52 69.61 -21.04
CA LEU A 416 22.44 69.64 -19.87
C LEU A 416 22.54 71.11 -19.36
N PRO A 417 22.94 71.48 -18.10
CA PRO A 417 24.18 71.01 -17.45
C PRO A 417 24.36 71.06 -15.89
N ALA A 418 25.17 70.12 -15.39
CA ALA A 418 26.27 70.20 -14.39
C ALA A 418 26.44 71.29 -13.28
N ARG A 419 27.01 70.80 -12.14
CA ARG A 419 28.00 71.38 -11.16
C ARG A 419 27.53 71.61 -9.70
N GLY A 420 28.27 71.03 -8.72
CA GLY A 420 28.15 71.31 -7.28
C GLY A 420 29.27 70.68 -6.41
N ARG A 421 30.19 71.48 -5.89
CA ARG A 421 31.50 71.14 -5.25
C ARG A 421 31.45 70.38 -3.89
N ALA A 422 32.55 69.72 -3.54
CA ALA A 422 32.96 69.25 -2.18
C ALA A 422 34.14 70.13 -1.64
N PRO A 423 35.04 69.71 -0.72
CA PRO A 423 35.00 68.79 0.45
C PRO A 423 35.29 69.65 1.74
N PRO A 424 36.10 69.28 2.79
CA PRO A 424 36.51 68.02 3.45
C PRO A 424 35.79 67.87 4.84
N ARG A 425 36.23 67.31 6.00
CA ARG A 425 37.48 66.88 6.71
C ARG A 425 37.08 65.81 7.77
N ARG A 426 37.90 65.17 8.64
CA ARG A 426 39.29 64.66 8.74
C ARG A 426 39.51 64.19 10.20
N GLY A 427 39.87 62.92 10.43
CA GLY A 427 40.67 62.44 11.59
C GLY A 427 39.94 62.12 12.90
N ASP A 428 40.47 61.25 13.79
CA ASP A 428 41.65 60.36 13.69
C ASP A 428 41.58 59.21 14.74
N HIS A 429 42.52 58.26 14.63
CA HIS A 429 42.97 57.25 15.61
C HIS A 429 42.16 55.95 15.87
N ALA A 430 42.89 54.84 15.73
CA ALA A 430 42.63 53.53 16.36
C ALA A 430 43.88 53.12 17.16
N VAL A 431 43.72 52.34 18.23
CA VAL A 431 44.81 51.61 18.91
C VAL A 431 44.29 50.25 19.41
N GLU A 432 44.79 49.18 18.80
CA GLU A 432 45.02 47.87 19.44
C GLU A 432 46.54 47.75 19.64
N PRO A 433 47.05 46.90 20.57
CA PRO A 433 48.01 45.91 20.06
C PRO A 433 48.14 44.55 20.83
N THR A 434 48.12 43.46 20.05
CA THR A 434 49.15 42.37 20.01
C THR A 434 49.36 41.30 21.11
N VAL A 435 49.24 40.02 20.66
CA VAL A 435 50.28 38.94 20.68
C VAL A 435 50.44 37.95 21.87
N SER A 436 49.97 36.72 21.60
CA SER A 436 50.61 35.37 21.73
C SER A 436 51.36 34.85 22.98
N ALA A 437 50.79 33.79 23.59
CA ALA A 437 51.32 32.39 23.78
C ALA A 437 52.72 32.15 24.45
N PRO A 438 53.21 30.89 24.68
CA PRO A 438 52.61 29.54 24.56
C PRO A 438 52.88 28.55 25.74
N GLY A 439 52.21 27.37 25.72
CA GLY A 439 52.71 26.09 26.30
C GLY A 439 52.60 25.85 27.82
N VAL A 440 52.90 24.66 28.39
CA VAL A 440 53.10 23.27 27.90
C VAL A 440 52.94 22.30 29.11
N SER A 441 52.64 21.00 28.89
CA SER A 441 52.57 19.87 29.87
C SER A 441 51.44 19.95 30.94
N ALA A 442 50.69 18.90 31.31
CA ALA A 442 50.96 17.47 31.56
C ALA A 442 51.76 17.24 32.87
N GLU A 443 51.53 16.23 33.73
CA GLU A 443 50.52 15.17 33.84
C GLU A 443 50.63 14.49 35.25
N ARG A 444 49.79 13.48 35.57
CA ARG A 444 49.81 12.57 36.76
C ARG A 444 49.24 13.17 38.06
N ARG A 445 48.14 12.66 38.66
CA ARG A 445 47.78 11.30 39.18
C ARG A 445 48.63 10.87 40.40
N GLY A 446 48.02 10.58 41.57
CA GLY A 446 48.78 9.98 42.69
C GLY A 446 48.16 9.94 44.12
N ILE A 447 46.96 9.39 44.28
CA ILE A 447 46.35 8.79 45.51
C ILE A 447 47.04 8.82 46.93
N THR A 448 46.21 9.12 47.94
CA THR A 448 46.09 8.56 49.34
C THR A 448 46.89 9.05 50.58
N ASN A 449 46.09 9.33 51.64
CA ASN A 449 46.28 9.16 53.11
C ASN A 449 47.09 10.17 53.99
N GLY A 450 46.58 10.41 55.22
CA GLY A 450 47.18 11.18 56.34
C GLY A 450 46.71 12.65 56.44
N LEU A 451 45.88 13.15 57.37
CA LEU A 451 45.62 12.94 58.82
C LEU A 451 46.58 13.70 59.78
N SER A 452 46.13 14.85 60.31
CA SER A 452 46.68 15.66 61.44
C SER A 452 45.93 17.01 61.48
N ALA A 453 45.50 17.65 62.57
CA ALA A 453 45.34 17.32 64.01
C ALA A 453 44.19 18.26 64.55
N LYS A 454 43.63 18.17 65.77
CA LYS A 454 44.14 17.71 67.07
C LYS A 454 43.04 17.04 67.90
N SER A 455 43.43 16.23 68.89
CA SER A 455 42.57 15.73 69.97
C SER A 455 43.29 15.81 71.31
N LEU A 456 42.56 16.23 72.35
CA LEU A 456 42.84 16.22 73.81
C LEU A 456 41.74 17.11 74.44
N ARG A 457 40.94 16.70 75.43
CA ARG A 457 40.88 15.48 76.27
C ARG A 457 39.48 14.84 76.20
N GLY A 458 39.37 13.57 76.61
CA GLY A 458 38.14 12.78 76.48
C GLY A 458 37.10 12.94 77.60
N GLY A 459 36.02 12.17 77.47
CA GLY A 459 34.91 12.05 78.42
C GLY A 459 33.69 11.42 77.75
N ILE A 460 33.22 10.27 78.25
CA ILE A 460 32.02 9.58 77.75
C ILE A 460 30.82 9.99 78.61
N GLY A 461 29.65 10.23 77.99
CA GLY A 461 28.39 10.48 78.70
C GLY A 461 27.16 10.17 77.85
N GLN A 462 26.31 9.25 78.33
CA GLN A 462 24.92 9.06 77.88
C GLN A 462 23.95 9.81 78.82
N THR A 463 22.67 9.42 78.87
CA THR A 463 21.57 9.89 79.76
C THR A 463 20.96 11.25 79.38
N ASN A 464 19.66 11.56 79.53
CA ASN A 464 18.42 10.84 79.92
C ASN A 464 17.22 11.56 79.22
N GLY A 465 15.94 11.15 79.27
CA GLY A 465 15.27 9.98 79.88
C GLY A 465 14.08 10.33 80.80
N LEU A 466 12.84 10.12 80.34
CA LEU A 466 11.55 10.13 81.11
C LEU A 466 11.15 11.52 81.72
N THR A 467 9.93 11.84 82.20
CA THR A 467 8.72 11.15 82.76
C THR A 467 7.44 11.98 82.41
N ASN A 468 6.20 11.81 82.90
CA ASN A 468 5.24 10.67 83.06
C ASN A 468 3.79 11.23 83.24
N GLY A 469 2.74 10.47 82.87
CA GLY A 469 1.31 10.69 83.28
C GLY A 469 0.48 11.63 82.37
N VAL A 470 -0.74 11.37 81.86
CA VAL A 470 -1.88 10.42 82.08
C VAL A 470 -3.02 10.92 83.00
N ALA A 471 -4.26 10.80 82.49
CA ALA A 471 -5.59 10.86 83.14
C ALA A 471 -6.22 12.21 83.57
N ALA A 472 -7.16 12.70 82.73
CA ALA A 472 -8.46 13.22 83.16
C ALA A 472 -9.47 13.12 81.98
N LEU A 473 -10.66 12.56 82.19
CA LEU A 473 -11.65 12.33 81.12
C LEU A 473 -12.97 13.11 81.36
N ARG A 474 -13.60 13.55 80.26
CA ARG A 474 -15.02 13.94 80.11
C ARG A 474 -15.53 15.17 80.89
N ARG A 475 -15.76 16.25 80.14
CA ARG A 475 -17.10 16.85 79.84
C ARG A 475 -16.96 17.75 78.59
N GLY A 476 -18.05 17.97 77.84
CA GLY A 476 -18.08 18.99 76.77
C GLY A 476 -18.00 18.53 75.31
N LEU A 477 -18.38 17.29 74.96
CA LEU A 477 -18.60 16.89 73.55
C LEU A 477 -20.05 17.20 73.13
N THR A 478 -20.24 18.25 72.32
CA THR A 478 -21.46 18.46 71.52
C THR A 478 -21.12 19.07 70.15
N ASN A 479 -21.37 18.27 69.11
CA ASN A 479 -21.42 18.49 67.66
C ASN A 479 -21.31 19.93 67.11
N GLY A 480 -20.51 20.09 66.05
CA GLY A 480 -20.40 21.32 65.26
C GLY A 480 -19.59 21.16 63.97
N LEU A 481 -19.89 20.14 63.17
CA LEU A 481 -19.06 19.73 62.01
C LEU A 481 -19.62 20.29 60.68
N THR A 482 -19.14 21.47 60.28
CA THR A 482 -19.23 21.98 58.89
C THR A 482 -17.90 22.63 58.50
N ASN A 483 -17.51 22.51 57.23
CA ASN A 483 -16.12 22.71 56.80
C ASN A 483 -15.70 24.19 56.72
N GLY A 484 -15.20 24.70 57.85
CA GLY A 484 -13.92 25.41 57.94
C GLY A 484 -13.60 26.49 56.89
N ASN A 485 -13.98 27.74 57.19
CA ASN A 485 -13.12 28.91 56.95
C ASN A 485 -13.52 30.08 57.89
N GLY A 486 -13.60 29.79 59.19
CA GLY A 486 -13.83 30.80 60.22
C GLY A 486 -12.53 31.53 60.57
N PHE A 487 -12.43 32.82 60.22
CA PHE A 487 -11.38 33.69 60.72
C PHE A 487 -11.66 34.13 62.15
N THR A 488 -10.75 33.84 63.08
CA THR A 488 -10.67 34.48 64.41
C THR A 488 -9.25 34.99 64.66
N ASN A 489 -9.13 36.19 65.22
CA ASN A 489 -7.89 36.98 65.18
C ASN A 489 -6.82 36.52 66.19
N GLY A 490 -5.55 36.49 65.76
CA GLY A 490 -4.40 36.39 66.65
C GLY A 490 -3.07 36.17 65.91
N LEU A 491 -2.27 37.24 65.74
CA LEU A 491 -0.86 37.24 65.32
C LEU A 491 -0.52 36.55 63.97
N GLY A 492 -0.23 37.34 62.91
CA GLY A 492 0.32 36.77 61.66
C GLY A 492 0.40 37.66 60.41
N ALA A 493 -0.16 38.88 60.42
CA ALA A 493 -0.46 39.71 59.22
C ALA A 493 0.75 40.25 58.39
N GLY A 494 1.97 39.77 58.65
CA GLY A 494 3.21 40.17 57.97
C GLY A 494 3.68 39.25 56.82
N ARG A 495 3.57 37.92 56.95
CA ARG A 495 4.17 36.98 55.96
C ARG A 495 3.26 36.65 54.77
N PHE A 496 2.00 36.32 55.02
CA PHE A 496 1.09 35.80 53.97
C PHE A 496 0.80 36.74 52.79
N ARG A 497 1.03 38.06 52.92
CA ARG A 497 0.82 39.01 51.81
C ARG A 497 1.81 38.85 50.65
N ARG A 498 2.95 38.15 50.82
CA ARG A 498 3.88 37.83 49.72
C ARG A 498 3.50 36.53 48.98
N GLU A 499 3.03 35.50 49.68
CA GLU A 499 2.70 34.20 49.08
C GLU A 499 1.40 34.23 48.25
N VAL A 500 0.40 35.02 48.70
CA VAL A 500 -0.84 35.21 47.93
C VAL A 500 -0.57 35.95 46.60
N ALA A 501 0.40 36.86 46.56
CA ALA A 501 0.80 37.54 45.32
C ALA A 501 1.48 36.57 44.33
N ALA A 502 2.42 35.76 44.81
CA ALA A 502 3.16 34.78 44.00
C ALA A 502 2.28 33.66 43.40
N THR A 503 1.11 33.41 44.00
CA THR A 503 0.20 32.33 43.58
C THR A 503 -0.87 32.80 42.59
N LYS A 504 -1.29 34.07 42.62
CA LYS A 504 -2.35 34.60 41.74
C LYS A 504 -2.01 34.55 40.24
N TRP A 505 -0.77 34.81 39.85
CA TRP A 505 -0.37 34.77 38.44
C TRP A 505 -0.53 33.36 37.84
N LYS A 506 -0.19 32.31 38.61
CA LYS A 506 -0.36 30.90 38.22
C LYS A 506 -1.82 30.53 37.93
N LEU A 507 -2.78 31.15 38.64
CA LEU A 507 -4.21 30.93 38.45
C LEU A 507 -4.71 31.33 37.05
N TYR A 508 -4.04 32.29 36.39
CA TYR A 508 -4.37 32.73 35.03
C TYR A 508 -3.42 32.13 33.99
N VAL A 509 -2.13 32.02 34.31
CA VAL A 509 -1.11 31.47 33.40
C VAL A 509 -1.31 29.98 33.13
N ILE A 510 -1.68 29.17 34.12
CA ILE A 510 -1.84 27.72 33.92
C ILE A 510 -3.03 27.44 32.96
N PRO A 511 -4.24 27.99 33.16
CA PRO A 511 -5.31 27.85 32.16
C PRO A 511 -4.94 28.42 30.80
N LEU A 512 -4.27 29.57 30.72
CA LEU A 512 -3.87 30.18 29.45
C LEU A 512 -2.86 29.30 28.68
N LEU A 513 -1.87 28.72 29.37
CA LEU A 513 -0.94 27.75 28.78
C LEU A 513 -1.64 26.43 28.44
N SER A 514 -2.57 25.94 29.26
CA SER A 514 -3.35 24.74 28.94
C SER A 514 -4.22 24.94 27.69
N VAL A 515 -4.87 26.10 27.54
CA VAL A 515 -5.61 26.45 26.32
C VAL A 515 -4.66 26.62 25.14
N ALA A 516 -3.53 27.32 25.28
CA ALA A 516 -2.54 27.44 24.21
C ALA A 516 -1.98 26.07 23.77
N MET A 517 -1.76 25.15 24.72
CA MET A 517 -1.25 23.80 24.45
C MET A 517 -2.33 22.86 23.89
N LEU A 518 -3.62 23.10 24.19
CA LEU A 518 -4.77 22.44 23.54
C LEU A 518 -5.10 23.01 22.16
N MET A 519 -4.71 24.26 21.89
CA MET A 519 -4.80 24.89 20.56
C MET A 519 -3.54 24.65 19.71
N LEU A 520 -2.45 24.14 20.29
CA LEU A 520 -1.22 23.79 19.57
C LEU A 520 -1.44 22.75 18.45
N PRO A 521 -2.28 21.70 18.62
CA PRO A 521 -2.65 20.79 17.53
C PRO A 521 -3.50 21.43 16.41
N LEU A 522 -4.14 22.58 16.69
CA LEU A 522 -4.96 23.34 15.73
C LEU A 522 -4.18 24.47 15.03
N LEU A 523 -3.02 24.85 15.57
CA LEU A 523 -2.15 25.92 15.08
C LEU A 523 -0.79 25.41 14.55
N GLY A 524 -0.39 24.20 14.95
CA GLY A 524 0.72 23.49 14.35
C GLY A 524 0.37 23.12 12.91
N SER A 525 1.26 23.44 11.98
CA SER A 525 1.18 22.97 10.59
C SER A 525 0.91 21.47 10.57
N SER A 526 -0.11 21.03 9.82
CA SER A 526 -0.49 19.62 9.66
C SER A 526 0.76 18.76 9.54
N GLY A 527 1.06 17.99 10.58
CA GLY A 527 2.34 17.31 10.72
C GLY A 527 2.60 16.48 9.46
N THR A 528 3.72 16.75 8.79
CA THR A 528 3.99 16.18 7.46
C THR A 528 3.83 14.68 7.52
N ALA A 529 2.78 14.17 6.87
CA ALA A 529 2.65 12.76 6.58
C ALA A 529 3.96 12.37 5.87
N THR A 530 4.66 11.38 6.42
CA THR A 530 5.86 10.85 5.78
C THR A 530 5.40 10.10 4.53
N ASP A 531 5.28 10.85 3.44
CA ASP A 531 4.76 10.37 2.17
C ASP A 531 5.51 9.11 1.76
N ARG A 532 4.74 8.05 1.51
CA ARG A 532 5.28 6.73 1.16
C ARG A 532 6.06 6.75 -0.16
N TYR A 533 5.82 7.77 -0.98
CA TYR A 533 6.40 7.98 -2.30
C TYR A 533 6.96 9.42 -2.33
N PRO A 534 8.28 9.61 -2.53
CA PRO A 534 8.87 10.95 -2.66
C PRO A 534 8.27 11.80 -3.78
N ILE A 535 7.84 11.17 -4.88
CA ILE A 535 7.19 11.83 -6.02
C ILE A 535 5.69 11.51 -6.03
N ARG A 536 4.86 12.50 -6.37
CA ARG A 536 3.41 12.39 -6.52
C ARG A 536 3.02 12.49 -8.00
N ILE A 537 1.95 11.81 -8.39
CA ILE A 537 1.41 11.89 -9.76
C ILE A 537 0.30 12.96 -9.77
N ASP A 538 0.71 14.21 -9.56
CA ASP A 538 -0.16 15.40 -9.52
C ASP A 538 0.25 16.52 -10.50
N GLY A 539 1.32 16.31 -11.27
CA GLY A 539 1.83 17.28 -12.25
C GLY A 539 2.75 18.34 -11.67
N ASN A 540 3.08 18.26 -10.38
CA ASN A 540 4.12 19.09 -9.77
C ASN A 540 5.52 18.66 -10.28
N VAL A 541 6.48 19.57 -10.18
CA VAL A 541 7.90 19.35 -10.47
C VAL A 541 8.79 19.65 -9.25
N GLY A 542 8.22 20.21 -8.17
CA GLY A 542 8.96 20.57 -6.95
C GLY A 542 9.27 19.41 -6.01
N ASP A 543 8.70 18.24 -6.25
CA ASP A 543 8.97 16.96 -5.60
C ASP A 543 10.03 16.12 -6.34
N TRP A 544 10.25 16.41 -7.63
CA TRP A 544 11.31 15.81 -8.42
C TRP A 544 12.70 16.31 -8.00
N ASN A 545 13.67 15.39 -7.91
CA ASN A 545 15.08 15.76 -7.83
C ASN A 545 15.50 16.42 -9.16
N PRO A 546 16.00 17.67 -9.19
CA PRO A 546 16.40 18.33 -10.43
C PRO A 546 17.52 17.62 -11.20
N ALA A 547 18.30 16.75 -10.55
CA ALA A 547 19.31 15.92 -11.21
C ALA A 547 18.74 14.65 -11.89
N ALA A 548 17.47 14.31 -11.64
CA ALA A 548 16.75 13.22 -12.30
C ALA A 548 15.93 13.70 -13.53
N ILE A 549 15.96 15.01 -13.81
CA ILE A 549 15.35 15.63 -15.00
C ILE A 549 16.45 16.03 -15.97
N ALA A 550 16.47 15.39 -17.13
CA ALA A 550 17.26 15.82 -18.28
C ALA A 550 16.54 16.97 -19.00
N ALA A 551 17.31 17.94 -19.50
CA ALA A 551 16.82 18.85 -20.52
C ALA A 551 17.02 18.18 -21.89
N GLU A 552 15.98 18.17 -22.70
CA GLU A 552 16.03 17.68 -24.08
C GLU A 552 15.84 18.86 -25.02
N VAL A 553 16.76 19.01 -25.97
CA VAL A 553 16.70 20.05 -27.00
C VAL A 553 16.75 19.36 -28.36
N GLN A 554 15.72 18.57 -28.64
CA GLN A 554 15.40 18.18 -30.01
C GLN A 554 14.76 19.36 -30.74
N SER A 555 14.66 19.26 -32.07
CA SER A 555 14.18 20.36 -32.92
C SER A 555 12.72 20.71 -32.61
N VAL A 556 12.45 22.00 -32.41
CA VAL A 556 11.09 22.56 -32.32
C VAL A 556 10.26 22.07 -33.51
N GLY A 557 9.17 21.37 -33.21
CA GLY A 557 8.29 20.77 -34.19
C GLY A 557 7.20 21.75 -34.66
N PRO A 558 6.28 21.26 -35.51
CA PRO A 558 5.12 22.05 -35.94
C PRO A 558 4.02 22.14 -34.86
N ASN A 559 4.16 21.45 -33.72
CA ASN A 559 3.19 21.46 -32.63
C ASN A 559 3.89 21.49 -31.26
N PRO A 560 3.91 22.64 -30.54
CA PRO A 560 4.60 22.75 -29.26
C PRO A 560 3.98 21.88 -28.16
N ASP A 561 2.72 21.46 -28.32
CA ASP A 561 1.98 20.63 -27.35
C ASP A 561 2.52 19.17 -27.26
N VAL A 562 3.42 18.78 -28.17
CA VAL A 562 4.16 17.50 -28.14
C VAL A 562 5.69 17.64 -28.19
N ASP A 563 6.23 18.86 -28.31
CA ASP A 563 7.66 19.14 -28.34
C ASP A 563 8.28 18.99 -26.95
N ILE A 564 8.88 17.83 -26.63
CA ILE A 564 9.50 17.55 -25.33
C ILE A 564 10.72 18.47 -25.11
N VAL A 565 10.70 19.25 -24.02
CA VAL A 565 11.79 20.15 -23.60
C VAL A 565 12.54 19.64 -22.36
N ARG A 566 11.87 18.82 -21.53
CA ARG A 566 12.49 18.13 -20.39
C ARG A 566 11.84 16.77 -20.19
N PHE A 567 12.62 15.77 -19.80
CA PHE A 567 12.10 14.49 -19.35
C PHE A 567 12.86 14.01 -18.11
N GLY A 568 12.32 13.04 -17.39
CA GLY A 568 12.98 12.48 -16.20
C GLY A 568 12.53 11.07 -15.87
N ILE A 569 13.36 10.36 -15.15
CA ILE A 569 13.08 9.01 -14.62
C ILE A 569 13.62 8.91 -13.19
N ALA A 570 12.82 8.39 -12.27
CA ALA A 570 13.19 8.29 -10.87
C ALA A 570 12.56 7.05 -10.18
N ASP A 571 13.31 6.40 -9.30
CA ASP A 571 12.78 5.37 -8.41
C ASP A 571 11.85 5.99 -7.35
N ASN A 572 10.58 5.59 -7.36
CA ASN A 572 9.56 6.07 -6.43
C ASN A 572 9.09 4.94 -5.50
N VAL A 573 10.06 4.35 -4.79
CA VAL A 573 9.95 3.24 -3.81
C VAL A 573 9.46 1.91 -4.39
N ASP A 574 8.21 1.85 -4.88
CA ASP A 574 7.59 0.62 -5.40
C ASP A 574 7.37 0.66 -6.93
N TYR A 575 7.63 1.80 -7.59
CA TYR A 575 7.49 1.97 -9.04
C TYR A 575 8.48 3.01 -9.61
N LEU A 576 8.72 2.98 -10.92
CA LEU A 576 9.43 4.05 -11.63
C LEU A 576 8.46 5.18 -11.95
N ALA A 577 8.79 6.40 -11.51
CA ALA A 577 8.15 7.61 -11.97
C ALA A 577 8.80 8.10 -13.27
N PHE A 578 7.99 8.69 -14.15
CA PHE A 578 8.43 9.32 -15.40
C PHE A 578 7.92 10.76 -15.44
N PHE A 579 8.79 11.68 -15.86
CA PHE A 579 8.49 13.09 -16.08
C PHE A 579 8.61 13.39 -17.57
N LEU A 580 7.65 14.14 -18.12
CA LEU A 580 7.73 14.74 -19.45
C LEU A 580 7.14 16.14 -19.37
N GLU A 581 7.84 17.11 -19.96
CA GLU A 581 7.43 18.50 -20.09
C GLU A 581 7.62 18.93 -21.54
N VAL A 582 6.64 19.64 -22.08
CA VAL A 582 6.63 20.11 -23.47
C VAL A 582 6.67 21.64 -23.55
N ASN A 583 6.97 22.15 -24.73
CA ASN A 583 7.02 23.60 -25.01
C ASN A 583 5.64 24.28 -24.90
N GLY A 584 4.56 23.53 -25.18
CA GLY A 584 3.16 23.98 -25.10
C GLY A 584 2.38 23.38 -23.93
N ALA A 585 1.12 22.98 -24.18
CA ALA A 585 0.26 22.30 -23.24
C ALA A 585 0.21 20.79 -23.53
N ALA A 586 0.87 19.98 -22.69
CA ALA A 586 0.88 18.53 -22.84
C ALA A 586 -0.53 17.93 -22.87
N LEU A 587 -0.75 16.95 -23.75
CA LEU A 587 -2.02 16.23 -23.91
C LEU A 587 -3.21 17.13 -24.29
N ARG A 588 -2.98 18.22 -25.03
CA ARG A 588 -4.07 19.09 -25.50
C ARG A 588 -4.91 18.42 -26.59
N GLY A 589 -4.27 17.72 -27.53
CA GLY A 589 -4.88 17.32 -28.80
C GLY A 589 -5.24 18.51 -29.69
N GLY A 590 -5.67 18.22 -30.92
CA GLY A 590 -6.21 19.22 -31.86
C GLY A 590 -7.73 19.19 -31.90
N ASP A 591 -8.37 20.35 -32.08
CA ASP A 591 -9.82 20.47 -32.12
C ASP A 591 -10.43 20.16 -33.50
N LEU A 592 -9.76 20.53 -34.60
CA LEU A 592 -10.18 20.26 -35.98
C LEU A 592 -8.98 19.91 -36.89
N PRO A 593 -8.89 18.67 -37.43
CA PRO A 593 -9.68 17.50 -37.02
C PRO A 593 -9.42 17.14 -35.55
N PRO A 594 -10.34 16.43 -34.87
CA PRO A 594 -10.09 15.95 -33.52
C PRO A 594 -8.91 14.96 -33.51
N THR A 595 -7.83 15.32 -32.83
CA THR A 595 -6.64 14.47 -32.64
C THR A 595 -6.33 14.26 -31.16
N VAL A 596 -5.55 13.23 -30.88
CA VAL A 596 -5.08 12.89 -29.53
C VAL A 596 -3.55 12.91 -29.53
N ASP A 597 -2.95 13.50 -28.50
CA ASP A 597 -1.50 13.44 -28.32
C ASP A 597 -1.12 12.07 -27.75
N VAL A 598 0.05 11.55 -28.13
CA VAL A 598 0.50 10.22 -27.70
C VAL A 598 2.00 10.23 -27.39
N PHE A 599 2.33 10.25 -26.10
CA PHE A 599 3.70 10.08 -25.62
C PHE A 599 4.04 8.60 -25.46
N ARG A 600 5.28 8.24 -25.75
CA ARG A 600 5.79 6.87 -25.68
C ARG A 600 7.14 6.84 -24.99
N VAL A 601 7.27 6.00 -23.98
CA VAL A 601 8.54 5.70 -23.32
C VAL A 601 8.90 4.26 -23.63
N PHE A 602 10.00 4.07 -24.34
CA PHE A 602 10.56 2.75 -24.65
C PHE A 602 11.52 2.34 -23.54
N LEU A 603 11.44 1.08 -23.11
CA LEU A 603 12.30 0.53 -22.06
C LEU A 603 12.95 -0.77 -22.55
N ASP A 604 14.27 -0.74 -22.60
CA ASP A 604 15.15 -1.90 -22.65
C ASP A 604 15.23 -2.48 -21.21
N THR A 605 14.92 -3.77 -21.03
CA THR A 605 14.84 -4.41 -19.70
C THR A 605 15.92 -5.48 -19.47
N ASP A 606 16.48 -6.06 -20.53
CA ASP A 606 17.62 -6.98 -20.46
C ASP A 606 18.99 -6.29 -20.61
N ARG A 607 19.00 -4.98 -20.94
CA ARG A 607 20.15 -4.11 -21.26
C ARG A 607 20.89 -4.52 -22.54
N SER A 608 20.21 -5.17 -23.47
CA SER A 608 20.73 -5.55 -24.76
C SER A 608 19.99 -4.81 -25.87
N SER A 609 20.69 -3.84 -26.47
CA SER A 609 20.28 -3.22 -27.74
C SER A 609 20.20 -4.21 -28.92
N SER A 610 20.56 -5.49 -28.72
CA SER A 610 20.44 -6.54 -29.74
C SER A 610 19.04 -7.19 -29.76
N THR A 611 18.31 -7.13 -28.66
CA THR A 611 16.95 -7.67 -28.43
C THR A 611 15.90 -6.56 -28.60
N GLY A 612 14.62 -6.84 -28.29
CA GLY A 612 13.53 -5.87 -28.33
C GLY A 612 13.21 -5.25 -29.72
N TYR A 613 12.38 -4.20 -29.70
CA TYR A 613 12.10 -3.31 -30.82
C TYR A 613 13.21 -2.24 -30.95
N ARG A 614 13.71 -1.99 -32.16
CA ARG A 614 14.80 -1.03 -32.38
C ARG A 614 14.29 0.41 -32.51
N VAL A 615 14.75 1.27 -31.60
CA VAL A 615 14.51 2.71 -31.61
C VAL A 615 15.72 3.43 -31.03
N ASP A 616 16.30 4.37 -31.78
CA ASP A 616 17.41 5.25 -31.37
C ASP A 616 18.59 4.57 -30.63
N GLY A 617 18.91 3.34 -31.05
CA GLY A 617 19.98 2.52 -30.50
C GLY A 617 19.60 1.62 -29.32
N LEU A 618 18.37 1.73 -28.79
CA LEU A 618 17.80 0.84 -27.78
C LEU A 618 17.21 -0.43 -28.40
N GLY A 619 17.16 -1.49 -27.58
CA GLY A 619 16.42 -2.72 -27.83
C GLY A 619 15.24 -2.79 -26.87
N ALA A 620 14.10 -2.20 -27.26
CA ALA A 620 12.98 -2.00 -26.33
C ALA A 620 12.15 -3.28 -26.14
N ASP A 621 12.26 -3.88 -24.96
CA ASP A 621 11.41 -5.01 -24.53
C ASP A 621 9.99 -4.55 -24.14
N ARG A 622 9.85 -3.29 -23.73
CA ARG A 622 8.63 -2.69 -23.20
C ARG A 622 8.40 -1.31 -23.79
N MET A 623 7.14 -0.92 -23.90
CA MET A 623 6.73 0.43 -24.28
C MET A 623 5.58 0.87 -23.38
N LEU A 624 5.77 1.94 -22.61
CA LEU A 624 4.67 2.68 -22.00
C LEU A 624 4.11 3.65 -23.04
N GLN A 625 2.81 3.58 -23.33
CA GLN A 625 2.11 4.56 -24.17
C GLN A 625 1.08 5.31 -23.32
N VAL A 626 1.15 6.63 -23.32
CA VAL A 626 0.19 7.54 -22.69
C VAL A 626 -0.47 8.37 -23.77
N SER A 627 -1.80 8.44 -23.81
CA SER A 627 -2.54 9.23 -24.82
C SER A 627 -3.62 10.08 -24.18
N GLY A 628 -3.87 11.27 -24.71
CA GLY A 628 -4.78 12.23 -24.10
C GLY A 628 -5.27 13.36 -25.00
N TRP A 629 -6.23 14.13 -24.48
CA TRP A 629 -6.69 15.39 -25.05
C TRP A 629 -7.24 16.32 -23.94
N HIS A 630 -7.35 17.62 -24.24
CA HIS A 630 -7.73 18.70 -23.32
C HIS A 630 -6.96 18.75 -21.98
N GLY A 631 -5.68 18.37 -21.99
CA GLY A 631 -4.80 18.32 -20.81
C GLY A 631 -5.02 17.10 -19.90
N ALA A 632 -5.83 16.13 -20.31
CA ALA A 632 -6.15 14.93 -19.54
C ALA A 632 -5.46 13.68 -20.11
N VAL A 633 -5.18 12.70 -19.25
CA VAL A 633 -4.76 11.35 -19.67
C VAL A 633 -6.00 10.49 -19.93
N ASN A 634 -6.19 10.05 -21.17
CA ASN A 634 -7.34 9.25 -21.59
C ASN A 634 -6.99 7.75 -21.64
N THR A 635 -5.74 7.40 -21.99
CA THR A 635 -5.21 6.04 -21.80
C THR A 635 -3.78 6.06 -21.30
N SER A 636 -3.43 5.06 -20.48
CA SER A 636 -2.06 4.67 -20.18
C SER A 636 -1.97 3.15 -20.29
N THR A 637 -1.06 2.64 -21.10
CA THR A 637 -0.94 1.20 -21.41
C THR A 637 0.53 0.80 -21.48
N LEU A 638 0.90 -0.26 -20.78
CA LEU A 638 2.17 -0.95 -20.96
C LEU A 638 2.04 -2.01 -22.06
N PHE A 639 2.97 -2.00 -23.00
CA PHE A 639 3.11 -3.00 -24.05
C PHE A 639 4.39 -3.82 -23.83
N GLU A 640 4.36 -5.08 -24.27
CA GLU A 640 5.51 -5.99 -24.33
C GLU A 640 5.80 -6.39 -25.77
N TRP A 641 7.08 -6.57 -26.08
CA TRP A 641 7.55 -6.93 -27.41
C TRP A 641 7.44 -8.43 -27.70
N ASP A 642 6.80 -8.81 -28.80
CA ASP A 642 6.80 -10.17 -29.34
C ASP A 642 8.16 -10.47 -30.00
N THR A 643 9.03 -11.20 -29.29
CA THR A 643 10.38 -11.55 -29.76
C THR A 643 10.43 -12.48 -30.97
N ASN A 644 9.28 -12.94 -31.49
CA ASN A 644 9.18 -13.68 -32.75
C ASN A 644 9.05 -12.76 -33.98
N ARG A 645 9.08 -11.43 -33.79
CA ARG A 645 8.91 -10.41 -34.83
C ARG A 645 10.24 -9.87 -35.35
N ASP A 646 10.18 -9.31 -36.56
CA ASP A 646 11.23 -8.41 -37.03
C ASP A 646 11.31 -7.20 -36.10
N ALA A 647 12.53 -6.81 -35.73
CA ALA A 647 12.79 -5.79 -34.71
C ALA A 647 12.34 -4.36 -35.09
N PHE A 648 11.82 -4.15 -36.30
CA PHE A 648 11.18 -2.90 -36.75
C PHE A 648 9.67 -3.04 -37.04
N ASP A 649 9.05 -4.23 -36.89
CA ASP A 649 7.60 -4.40 -37.06
C ASP A 649 6.82 -3.81 -35.89
N TRP A 650 6.30 -2.59 -36.06
CA TRP A 650 5.44 -1.92 -35.08
C TRP A 650 4.27 -2.78 -34.55
N ARG A 651 3.83 -3.80 -35.30
CA ARG A 651 2.75 -4.72 -34.89
C ARG A 651 3.20 -5.80 -33.89
N GLY A 652 4.49 -5.86 -33.54
CA GLY A 652 5.02 -6.71 -32.47
C GLY A 652 4.73 -6.21 -31.06
N TRP A 653 4.21 -4.99 -30.90
CA TRP A 653 3.76 -4.48 -29.60
C TRP A 653 2.44 -5.11 -29.16
N THR A 654 2.51 -5.99 -28.17
CA THR A 654 1.36 -6.65 -27.53
C THR A 654 1.03 -5.98 -26.19
N LYS A 655 -0.21 -6.03 -25.69
CA LYS A 655 -0.54 -5.44 -24.38
C LYS A 655 -0.03 -6.33 -23.24
N GLY A 656 0.70 -5.74 -22.29
CA GLY A 656 1.24 -6.44 -21.12
C GLY A 656 0.19 -6.80 -20.05
N THR A 657 0.48 -7.87 -19.30
CA THR A 657 -0.41 -8.51 -18.31
C THR A 657 -0.23 -8.00 -16.89
#